data_AF-A0A1W9TGU9-F1
#
_entry.id   AF-A0A1W9TGU9-F1
#
_cell.length_a   1.000
_cell.length_b   1.000
_cell.length_c   1.000
_cell.angle_alpha   90.00
_cell.angle_beta   90.00
_cell.angle_gamma   90.00
#
_symmetry.space_group_name_H-M   'P 1'
#
loop_
_entity.id
_entity.type
_entity.pdbx_description
1 polymer ?
#
loop_
_entity_poly.entity_id
_entity_poly.type
_entity_poly.pdbx_seq_one_letter_code
_entity_poly.pdbx_strand_id
1 'polypeptide(L)'
;MNQGVLIIGGSEAGIQSALDLADAGVNVHMIESSPFLGKKHHSRLPSHLYHTRMLEAARHPGITLWTNTDLDKIDGMAGNYQVRLRKNPRYVDLNKCTACGDCIEVCPVTVPLQGRKAIYIKDNNEPGCAAIDKFGKAPCTDACPGGIHVQGYVALVAAGRFQEAIDLIKEAIPFPGICGRICTHPCEIACRRNEVDSPVSIRLLKRFVSDWERRQSKKPPEPALKKSKNKKSAKKVAVIGAGPAGMTAAGFLAGKGYPVTVYDKLPVIGGMLAVGIPAYRLPRDVIAREYETIRKQGVDIRLNTSIGTQGDYSMEDLLSKKYEAVCLTVGAHKSLSLGIPGEKLKGVVQGIDLLKTVSLSQQTNDPAWQKSLETLLPRGPKTRAAVLGGGNTAMDVSRTLRRLGLSEVKILYRRTRDEMPALAEEIKDTENEGVQIQLLTAPKSITGNKKSCVSGLECLRMKLGAPDRSGRRRPIPVQGSEYHIDLDLLVIAIGQEPDFGFMSNDTGIVIGKDRRIQVNAESFMTSCSGIFAAGDVVTRDGMSAIEAIGMGKKMAREVDLFLKGEKNRNTPEKLFRPPVSDREMTPEELTPIPKIQVPVLPLEKRMQGFDEVETGYSRDEAVKEAERCLECGPCSECMACVRVCKADALNHNQTVRIVNLNVATVICADDPEIAFQYLSKAPGDIISIPPDDPVMGSAAASRVRTNLAFETVMQHPRNLVAESISDLRIGVYICRCGDDMGGVIRTETLQNRILGHADVVHGDILPYACRMDAATKIKQDISDHRLNRVVLAACSCCSSGQVCFSCTFQRVRCKENLGMYQPVQGTGGNPNHGLSLPVNFEFVNIREQCALVHKDNPGLATEKADILINGAISQIRQSTIEPSEPLIRERSVMILGKGRASKICLEALNNSGINTARLLDISSSIDHSNGYYTMNRNGHTVKSLSIIVTPRDEPEADQIMARLNSGNSGHDVVYQTGQMETTRPGIFFCDPGLEPDLTGRAVAARCRAWMGRVQGYPKKVSGKVDPRRCRMCYTCMGIC
;
A
#
# COMPACT_ATOMS: atom_id res chain seq x y z
N MET A 1 12.42 14.66 32.61
CA MET A 1 12.17 14.05 31.28
C MET A 1 10.67 13.82 31.16
N ASN A 2 10.06 14.26 30.07
CA ASN A 2 8.60 14.22 29.87
C ASN A 2 8.16 12.81 29.40
N GLN A 3 8.30 11.78 30.24
CA GLN A 3 8.01 10.40 29.86
C GLN A 3 6.49 10.13 29.90
N GLY A 4 5.91 9.70 28.77
CA GLY A 4 4.46 9.42 28.66
C GLY A 4 4.03 8.10 29.31
N VAL A 5 2.76 7.75 29.18
CA VAL A 5 2.17 6.47 29.61
C VAL A 5 1.84 5.63 28.39
N LEU A 6 2.15 4.33 28.43
CA LEU A 6 1.69 3.38 27.42
C LEU A 6 0.42 2.68 27.92
N ILE A 7 -0.61 2.64 27.09
CA ILE A 7 -1.83 1.85 27.31
C ILE A 7 -1.92 0.80 26.22
N ILE A 8 -2.01 -0.47 26.62
CA ILE A 8 -2.14 -1.63 25.73
C ILE A 8 -3.60 -2.04 25.72
N GLY A 9 -4.25 -1.96 24.55
CA GLY A 9 -5.63 -2.36 24.34
C GLY A 9 -6.60 -1.18 24.25
N GLY A 10 -7.41 -1.16 23.19
CA GLY A 10 -8.44 -0.15 22.92
C GLY A 10 -9.82 -0.47 23.54
N SER A 11 -9.84 -1.12 24.71
CA SER A 11 -11.05 -1.51 25.42
C SER A 11 -11.76 -0.33 26.10
N GLU A 12 -12.93 -0.54 26.70
CA GLU A 12 -13.64 0.51 27.43
C GLU A 12 -12.80 1.08 28.57
N ALA A 13 -12.16 0.20 29.36
CA ALA A 13 -11.26 0.59 30.43
C ALA A 13 -9.98 1.29 29.92
N GLY A 14 -9.42 0.81 28.79
CA GLY A 14 -8.25 1.41 28.14
C GLY A 14 -8.50 2.82 27.63
N ILE A 15 -9.60 3.00 26.88
CA ILE A 15 -10.06 4.31 26.40
C ILE A 15 -10.31 5.25 27.58
N GLN A 16 -10.94 4.73 28.63
CA GLN A 16 -11.25 5.54 29.80
C GLN A 16 -9.99 6.03 30.52
N SER A 17 -9.05 5.12 30.77
CA SER A 17 -7.74 5.45 31.33
C SER A 17 -7.01 6.50 30.48
N ALA A 18 -7.04 6.34 29.16
CA ALA A 18 -6.38 7.24 28.22
C ALA A 18 -6.95 8.66 28.30
N LEU A 19 -8.28 8.80 28.28
CA LEU A 19 -8.95 10.08 28.39
C LEU A 19 -8.66 10.77 29.72
N ASP A 20 -8.78 10.06 30.84
CA ASP A 20 -8.57 10.68 32.16
C ASP A 20 -7.13 11.15 32.36
N LEU A 21 -6.15 10.35 31.91
CA LEU A 21 -4.74 10.71 31.95
C LEU A 21 -4.45 11.91 31.04
N ALA A 22 -4.95 11.88 29.81
CA ALA A 22 -4.64 12.91 28.82
C ALA A 22 -5.32 14.24 29.13
N ASP A 23 -6.57 14.23 29.58
CA ASP A 23 -7.28 15.41 30.08
C ASP A 23 -6.58 15.97 31.33
N ALA A 24 -5.99 15.11 32.16
CA ALA A 24 -5.16 15.52 33.29
C ALA A 24 -3.76 16.04 32.88
N GLY A 25 -3.45 16.13 31.58
CA GLY A 25 -2.19 16.65 31.04
C GLY A 25 -1.03 15.64 30.98
N VAL A 26 -1.32 14.33 30.92
CA VAL A 26 -0.33 13.28 30.68
C VAL A 26 -0.26 12.96 29.19
N ASN A 27 0.94 12.80 28.64
CA ASN A 27 1.09 12.26 27.28
C ASN A 27 0.83 10.76 27.29
N VAL A 28 -0.14 10.29 26.50
CA VAL A 28 -0.55 8.89 26.43
C VAL A 28 -0.24 8.34 25.05
N HIS A 29 0.36 7.15 25.01
CA HIS A 29 0.46 6.31 23.82
C HIS A 29 -0.49 5.14 23.99
N MET A 30 -1.52 5.03 23.16
CA MET A 30 -2.47 3.93 23.20
C MET A 30 -2.25 3.01 22.00
N ILE A 31 -1.99 1.73 22.23
CA ILE A 31 -1.77 0.75 21.16
C ILE A 31 -2.96 -0.19 21.01
N GLU A 32 -3.31 -0.51 19.77
CA GLU A 32 -4.34 -1.48 19.41
C GLU A 32 -3.81 -2.34 18.26
N SER A 33 -3.81 -3.67 18.45
CA SER A 33 -3.34 -4.63 17.44
C SER A 33 -4.25 -4.64 16.21
N SER A 34 -5.53 -4.38 16.40
CA SER A 34 -6.50 -4.17 15.31
C SER A 34 -6.28 -2.83 14.59
N PRO A 35 -6.59 -2.73 13.28
CA PRO A 35 -6.71 -1.43 12.62
C PRO A 35 -7.82 -0.54 13.22
N PHE A 36 -8.69 -1.08 14.08
CA PHE A 36 -9.78 -0.35 14.69
C PHE A 36 -9.89 -0.60 16.20
N LEU A 37 -10.11 0.47 16.97
CA LEU A 37 -10.71 0.48 18.31
C LEU A 37 -12.14 -0.06 18.26
N GLY A 38 -12.59 -0.70 19.34
CA GLY A 38 -13.92 -1.30 19.47
C GLY A 38 -13.95 -2.81 19.21
N LYS A 39 -12.98 -3.56 19.77
CA LYS A 39 -12.92 -5.02 19.69
C LYS A 39 -13.92 -5.69 20.66
N LYS A 40 -14.41 -6.87 20.25
CA LYS A 40 -15.21 -7.99 20.84
C LYS A 40 -15.80 -7.96 22.27
N HIS A 41 -15.52 -7.01 23.15
CA HIS A 41 -16.08 -7.00 24.50
C HIS A 41 -17.48 -6.37 24.50
N HIS A 42 -18.41 -6.96 25.24
CA HIS A 42 -19.71 -6.35 25.52
C HIS A 42 -19.46 -5.08 26.34
N SER A 43 -19.40 -3.93 25.68
CA SER A 43 -19.37 -2.65 26.38
C SER A 43 -20.65 -2.50 27.19
N ARG A 44 -20.53 -2.01 28.42
CA ARG A 44 -21.68 -1.69 29.27
C ARG A 44 -22.33 -0.37 28.84
N LEU A 45 -21.64 0.40 27.99
CA LEU A 45 -22.15 1.63 27.42
C LEU A 45 -23.02 1.38 26.18
N PRO A 46 -24.10 2.15 26.00
CA PRO A 46 -24.79 2.25 24.71
C PRO A 46 -23.81 2.52 23.56
N SER A 47 -24.01 1.87 22.42
CA SER A 47 -23.07 1.89 21.29
C SER A 47 -22.70 3.31 20.82
N HIS A 48 -23.66 4.24 20.84
CA HIS A 48 -23.43 5.64 20.45
C HIS A 48 -22.52 6.39 21.44
N LEU A 49 -22.58 6.07 22.73
CA LEU A 49 -21.68 6.64 23.75
C LEU A 49 -20.29 6.06 23.64
N TYR A 50 -20.18 4.73 23.46
CA TYR A 50 -18.89 4.08 23.27
C TYR A 50 -18.17 4.60 22.01
N HIS A 51 -18.90 4.76 20.91
CA HIS A 51 -18.42 5.39 19.68
C HIS A 51 -17.91 6.82 19.91
N THR A 52 -18.67 7.61 20.65
CA THR A 52 -18.27 8.99 21.01
C THR A 52 -16.95 8.99 21.80
N ARG A 53 -16.79 8.09 22.78
CA ARG A 53 -15.55 7.96 23.58
C ARG A 53 -14.35 7.53 22.72
N MET A 54 -14.55 6.61 21.78
CA MET A 54 -13.49 6.23 20.83
C MET A 54 -13.04 7.42 19.97
N LEU A 55 -13.99 8.20 19.46
CA LEU A 55 -13.69 9.42 18.70
C LEU A 55 -12.99 10.48 19.54
N GLU A 56 -13.39 10.67 20.81
CA GLU A 56 -12.71 11.55 21.76
C GLU A 56 -11.25 11.12 21.94
N ALA A 57 -11.01 9.82 22.17
CA ALA A 57 -9.66 9.31 22.34
C ALA A 57 -8.82 9.44 21.07
N ALA A 58 -9.40 9.15 19.90
CA ALA A 58 -8.73 9.23 18.62
C ALA A 58 -8.27 10.64 18.23
N ARG A 59 -8.93 11.69 18.73
CA ARG A 59 -8.63 13.11 18.43
C ARG A 59 -7.95 13.88 19.55
N HIS A 60 -7.78 13.27 20.72
CA HIS A 60 -7.32 13.99 21.88
C HIS A 60 -5.84 14.39 21.70
N PRO A 61 -5.46 15.67 21.86
CA PRO A 61 -4.09 16.13 21.57
C PRO A 61 -3.01 15.49 22.47
N GLY A 62 -3.40 15.04 23.66
CA GLY A 62 -2.53 14.30 24.59
C GLY A 62 -2.50 12.78 24.36
N ILE A 63 -3.25 12.24 23.39
CA ILE A 63 -3.29 10.79 23.09
C ILE A 63 -2.72 10.56 21.69
N THR A 64 -1.64 9.79 21.62
CA THR A 64 -1.17 9.22 20.36
C THR A 64 -1.75 7.82 20.19
N LEU A 65 -2.68 7.67 19.27
CA LEU A 65 -3.32 6.39 18.94
C LEU A 65 -2.50 5.61 17.89
N TRP A 66 -2.05 4.41 18.26
CA TRP A 66 -1.32 3.47 17.41
C TRP A 66 -2.21 2.27 17.07
N THR A 67 -3.06 2.40 16.04
CA THR A 67 -3.82 1.26 15.50
C THR A 67 -2.94 0.37 14.61
N ASN A 68 -3.36 -0.87 14.45
CA ASN A 68 -2.66 -1.90 13.69
C ASN A 68 -1.21 -2.07 14.17
N THR A 69 -0.99 -2.02 15.48
CA THR A 69 0.34 -1.94 16.09
C THR A 69 0.47 -2.95 17.21
N ASP A 70 1.47 -3.82 17.10
CA ASP A 70 1.79 -4.81 18.12
C ASP A 70 2.93 -4.32 19.01
N LEU A 71 2.90 -4.72 20.28
CA LEU A 71 4.04 -4.59 21.17
C LEU A 71 5.08 -5.68 20.82
N ASP A 72 6.25 -5.27 20.33
CA ASP A 72 7.34 -6.17 19.93
C ASP A 72 8.25 -6.51 21.10
N LYS A 73 8.69 -5.47 21.84
CA LYS A 73 9.56 -5.63 23.00
C LYS A 73 9.28 -4.56 24.05
N ILE A 74 9.41 -4.92 25.31
CA ILE A 74 9.44 -4.00 26.44
C ILE A 74 10.62 -4.40 27.33
N ASP A 75 11.44 -3.43 27.71
CA ASP A 75 12.56 -3.58 28.65
C ASP A 75 12.54 -2.42 29.66
N GLY A 76 13.25 -2.56 30.77
CA GLY A 76 13.37 -1.52 31.80
C GLY A 76 12.53 -1.80 33.04
N MET A 77 12.28 -0.75 33.82
CA MET A 77 11.56 -0.82 35.10
C MET A 77 10.63 0.37 35.28
N ALA A 78 9.77 0.33 36.29
CA ALA A 78 8.85 1.41 36.63
C ALA A 78 9.55 2.78 36.64
N GLY A 79 8.95 3.76 35.97
CA GLY A 79 9.52 5.08 35.76
C GLY A 79 10.38 5.22 34.50
N ASN A 80 10.84 4.14 33.88
CA ASN A 80 11.64 4.19 32.64
C ASN A 80 11.60 2.88 31.84
N TYR A 81 10.50 2.64 31.13
CA TYR A 81 10.39 1.55 30.16
C TYR A 81 10.84 1.98 28.78
N GLN A 82 11.65 1.15 28.14
CA GLN A 82 11.96 1.24 26.72
C GLN A 82 11.06 0.27 25.96
N VAL A 83 10.22 0.82 25.10
CA VAL A 83 9.19 0.08 24.38
C VAL A 83 9.48 0.11 22.89
N ARG A 84 9.49 -1.07 22.26
CA ARG A 84 9.52 -1.21 20.81
C ARG A 84 8.15 -1.66 20.32
N LEU A 85 7.55 -0.83 19.48
CA LEU A 85 6.29 -1.09 18.80
C LEU A 85 6.56 -1.49 17.34
N ARG A 86 5.78 -2.46 16.85
CA ARG A 86 5.74 -2.88 15.46
C ARG A 86 4.43 -2.41 14.84
N LYS A 87 4.48 -1.31 14.09
CA LYS A 87 3.33 -0.78 13.37
C LYS A 87 3.17 -1.48 12.03
N ASN A 88 2.12 -2.29 11.92
CA ASN A 88 1.77 -3.00 10.70
C ASN A 88 1.11 -2.05 9.68
N PRO A 89 1.33 -2.27 8.38
CA PRO A 89 0.67 -1.50 7.33
C PRO A 89 -0.85 -1.62 7.36
N ARG A 90 -1.56 -0.48 7.31
CA ARG A 90 -3.02 -0.45 7.05
C ARG A 90 -3.33 -0.50 5.54
N TYR A 91 -2.34 -0.12 4.73
CA TYR A 91 -2.44 0.16 3.29
C TYR A 91 -3.39 1.31 2.92
N VAL A 92 -3.90 2.02 3.93
CA VAL A 92 -4.80 3.16 3.82
C VAL A 92 -4.26 4.31 4.66
N ASP A 93 -4.19 5.51 4.08
CA ASP A 93 -3.81 6.73 4.76
C ASP A 93 -5.01 7.35 5.49
N LEU A 94 -4.94 7.35 6.82
CA LEU A 94 -5.97 7.89 7.72
C LEU A 94 -6.17 9.41 7.55
N ASN A 95 -5.21 10.14 6.98
CA ASN A 95 -5.37 11.58 6.76
C ASN A 95 -6.10 11.91 5.46
N LYS A 96 -6.24 10.92 4.57
CA LYS A 96 -6.87 11.08 3.26
C LYS A 96 -8.20 10.34 3.13
N CYS A 97 -8.33 9.15 3.73
CA CYS A 97 -9.50 8.29 3.55
C CYS A 97 -10.80 9.00 3.96
N THR A 98 -11.80 8.97 3.07
CA THR A 98 -13.13 9.59 3.26
C THR A 98 -14.20 8.59 3.69
N ALA A 99 -13.86 7.30 3.72
CA ALA A 99 -14.77 6.20 4.03
C ALA A 99 -16.01 6.11 3.11
N CYS A 100 -15.87 6.45 1.81
CA CYS A 100 -16.97 6.37 0.84
C CYS A 100 -17.40 4.94 0.50
N GLY A 101 -16.50 3.95 0.59
CA GLY A 101 -16.81 2.55 0.32
C GLY A 101 -16.54 2.06 -1.11
N ASP A 102 -16.31 2.94 -2.09
CA ASP A 102 -16.10 2.58 -3.52
C ASP A 102 -15.05 1.47 -3.71
N CYS A 103 -13.97 1.53 -2.92
CA CYS A 103 -12.87 0.58 -2.97
C CYS A 103 -13.27 -0.85 -2.54
N ILE A 104 -14.30 -0.99 -1.71
CA ILE A 104 -14.87 -2.26 -1.24
C ILE A 104 -15.73 -2.86 -2.36
N GLU A 105 -16.57 -2.04 -3.00
CA GLU A 105 -17.47 -2.48 -4.08
C GLU A 105 -16.70 -3.06 -5.27
N VAL A 106 -15.58 -2.43 -5.65
CA VAL A 106 -14.78 -2.91 -6.78
C VAL A 106 -13.79 -4.03 -6.43
N CYS A 107 -13.74 -4.48 -5.18
CA CYS A 107 -12.81 -5.53 -4.78
C CYS A 107 -13.27 -6.90 -5.33
N PRO A 108 -12.50 -7.55 -6.24
CA PRO A 108 -12.90 -8.83 -6.81
C PRO A 108 -12.69 -10.00 -5.84
N VAL A 109 -11.99 -9.79 -4.72
CA VAL A 109 -11.61 -10.86 -3.79
C VAL A 109 -12.53 -10.85 -2.57
N THR A 110 -13.04 -12.03 -2.22
CA THR A 110 -13.77 -12.26 -0.98
C THR A 110 -12.92 -13.16 -0.11
N VAL A 111 -12.53 -12.70 1.07
CA VAL A 111 -11.63 -13.47 1.95
C VAL A 111 -12.37 -14.72 2.42
N PRO A 112 -11.83 -15.93 2.17
CA PRO A 112 -12.44 -17.18 2.63
C PRO A 112 -12.68 -17.16 4.15
N LEU A 113 -13.75 -17.82 4.60
CA LEU A 113 -14.22 -17.90 6.00
C LEU A 113 -14.69 -16.59 6.66
N GLN A 114 -14.33 -15.42 6.14
CA GLN A 114 -14.73 -14.13 6.74
C GLN A 114 -15.97 -13.52 6.10
N GLY A 115 -16.40 -13.99 4.92
CA GLY A 115 -17.60 -13.52 4.24
C GLY A 115 -17.55 -12.05 3.80
N ARG A 116 -16.36 -11.43 3.78
CA ARG A 116 -16.16 -10.02 3.42
C ARG A 116 -15.02 -9.83 2.43
N LYS A 117 -14.95 -8.65 1.81
CA LYS A 117 -13.86 -8.25 0.91
C LYS A 117 -12.53 -8.07 1.66
N ALA A 118 -11.44 -8.16 0.90
CA ALA A 118 -10.07 -7.99 1.42
C ALA A 118 -9.80 -6.56 1.94
N ILE A 119 -10.43 -5.57 1.30
CA ILE A 119 -10.51 -4.20 1.79
C ILE A 119 -11.88 -3.99 2.43
N TYR A 120 -11.90 -3.36 3.61
CA TYR A 120 -13.11 -3.27 4.43
C TYR A 120 -13.08 -2.03 5.33
N ILE A 121 -14.27 -1.57 5.69
CA ILE A 121 -14.53 -0.65 6.79
C ILE A 121 -15.31 -1.46 7.81
N LYS A 122 -15.02 -1.27 9.10
CA LYS A 122 -15.75 -1.92 10.18
C LYS A 122 -16.73 -0.91 10.78
N ASP A 123 -18.00 -1.27 10.84
CA ASP A 123 -19.05 -0.40 11.37
C ASP A 123 -18.90 -0.20 12.88
N ASN A 124 -19.25 1.00 13.38
CA ASN A 124 -19.16 1.38 14.80
C ASN A 124 -17.76 1.20 15.41
N ASN A 125 -16.71 1.37 14.60
CA ASN A 125 -15.32 1.16 14.96
C ASN A 125 -14.47 2.35 14.50
N GLU A 126 -13.41 2.68 15.24
CA GLU A 126 -12.62 3.88 15.02
C GLU A 126 -11.11 3.61 14.90
N PRO A 127 -10.34 4.26 14.01
CA PRO A 127 -10.76 5.21 13.00
C PRO A 127 -11.72 4.62 11.95
N GLY A 128 -12.83 5.29 11.69
CA GLY A 128 -13.81 4.95 10.65
C GLY A 128 -13.24 5.16 9.24
N CYS A 129 -12.23 4.38 8.87
CA CYS A 129 -11.49 4.41 7.61
C CYS A 129 -11.16 2.99 7.16
N ALA A 130 -11.06 2.77 5.85
CA ALA A 130 -10.78 1.44 5.31
C ALA A 130 -9.45 0.85 5.82
N ALA A 131 -9.36 -0.48 5.81
CA ALA A 131 -8.14 -1.26 6.00
C ALA A 131 -8.08 -2.39 4.97
N ILE A 132 -6.88 -2.86 4.64
CA ILE A 132 -6.69 -4.00 3.73
C ILE A 132 -5.98 -5.12 4.48
N ASP A 133 -6.55 -6.32 4.40
CA ASP A 133 -5.87 -7.52 4.89
C ASP A 133 -4.87 -8.03 3.85
N LYS A 134 -3.60 -8.01 4.21
CA LYS A 134 -2.50 -8.49 3.38
C LYS A 134 -1.59 -9.42 4.18
N PHE A 135 -2.08 -10.63 4.45
CA PHE A 135 -1.33 -11.69 5.14
C PHE A 135 -0.33 -12.36 4.18
N GLY A 136 0.66 -11.59 3.76
CA GLY A 136 1.69 -12.03 2.83
C GLY A 136 1.35 -11.87 1.35
N LYS A 137 2.30 -12.23 0.49
CA LYS A 137 2.23 -12.14 -0.97
C LYS A 137 1.94 -13.52 -1.55
N ALA A 138 1.06 -13.59 -2.55
CA ALA A 138 0.78 -14.86 -3.21
C ALA A 138 2.05 -15.48 -3.83
N PRO A 139 2.31 -16.78 -3.65
CA PRO A 139 3.52 -17.45 -4.14
C PRO A 139 3.80 -17.22 -5.64
N CYS A 140 2.75 -17.26 -6.46
CA CYS A 140 2.85 -17.00 -7.91
C CYS A 140 3.29 -15.58 -8.24
N THR A 141 2.93 -14.60 -7.41
CA THR A 141 3.30 -13.18 -7.56
C THR A 141 4.73 -12.96 -7.05
N ASP A 142 5.13 -13.67 -5.99
CA ASP A 142 6.50 -13.61 -5.49
C ASP A 142 7.52 -14.22 -6.46
N ALA A 143 7.15 -15.37 -7.05
CA ALA A 143 7.99 -16.09 -8.00
C ALA A 143 8.18 -15.38 -9.35
N CYS A 144 7.37 -14.37 -9.70
CA CYS A 144 7.42 -13.73 -11.01
C CYS A 144 8.58 -12.71 -11.12
N PRO A 145 9.60 -12.93 -11.96
CA PRO A 145 10.74 -12.01 -12.09
C PRO A 145 10.36 -10.62 -12.63
N GLY A 146 9.29 -10.55 -13.44
CA GLY A 146 8.74 -9.29 -13.95
C GLY A 146 8.00 -8.45 -12.91
N GLY A 147 7.74 -9.00 -11.71
CA GLY A 147 7.00 -8.32 -10.66
C GLY A 147 5.53 -8.05 -11.01
N ILE A 148 4.90 -8.98 -11.72
CA ILE A 148 3.48 -8.91 -12.11
C ILE A 148 2.61 -9.28 -10.91
N HIS A 149 1.50 -8.57 -10.70
CA HIS A 149 0.46 -8.95 -9.73
C HIS A 149 -0.35 -10.15 -10.24
N VAL A 150 0.25 -11.35 -10.14
CA VAL A 150 -0.24 -12.56 -10.80
C VAL A 150 -1.64 -12.96 -10.32
N GLN A 151 -1.84 -13.08 -9.01
CA GLN A 151 -3.16 -13.38 -8.46
C GLN A 151 -4.16 -12.26 -8.81
N GLY A 152 -3.70 -11.01 -8.88
CA GLY A 152 -4.51 -9.83 -9.18
C GLY A 152 -5.17 -9.91 -10.55
N TYR A 153 -4.41 -10.19 -11.61
CA TYR A 153 -5.01 -10.29 -12.94
C TYR A 153 -5.82 -11.58 -13.11
N VAL A 154 -5.46 -12.68 -12.42
CA VAL A 154 -6.27 -13.91 -12.42
C VAL A 154 -7.63 -13.65 -11.78
N ALA A 155 -7.68 -12.96 -10.64
CA ALA A 155 -8.94 -12.56 -9.99
C ALA A 155 -9.78 -11.62 -10.88
N LEU A 156 -9.15 -10.71 -11.63
CA LEU A 156 -9.85 -9.85 -12.59
C LEU A 156 -10.40 -10.66 -13.79
N VAL A 157 -9.67 -11.68 -14.26
CA VAL A 157 -10.18 -12.59 -15.32
C VAL A 157 -11.36 -13.40 -14.82
N ALA A 158 -11.30 -13.96 -13.61
CA ALA A 158 -12.43 -14.66 -13.00
C ALA A 158 -13.67 -13.75 -12.87
N ALA A 159 -13.46 -12.48 -12.52
CA ALA A 159 -14.53 -11.47 -12.46
C ALA A 159 -14.98 -10.94 -13.86
N GLY A 160 -14.45 -11.45 -14.97
CA GLY A 160 -14.78 -10.99 -16.33
C GLY A 160 -14.25 -9.60 -16.70
N ARG A 161 -13.36 -9.01 -15.90
CA ARG A 161 -12.83 -7.64 -16.01
C ARG A 161 -11.53 -7.62 -16.82
N PHE A 162 -11.59 -8.05 -18.09
CA PHE A 162 -10.40 -8.31 -18.90
C PHE A 162 -9.54 -7.08 -19.22
N GLN A 163 -10.15 -5.92 -19.45
CA GLN A 163 -9.41 -4.68 -19.70
C GLN A 163 -8.53 -4.32 -18.49
N GLU A 164 -9.10 -4.40 -17.28
CA GLU A 164 -8.36 -4.14 -16.05
C GLU A 164 -7.25 -5.16 -15.81
N ALA A 165 -7.46 -6.42 -16.21
CA ALA A 165 -6.46 -7.47 -16.11
C ALA A 165 -5.25 -7.20 -17.02
N ILE A 166 -5.47 -6.82 -18.29
CA ILE A 166 -4.37 -6.49 -19.20
C ILE A 166 -3.64 -5.20 -18.79
N ASP A 167 -4.37 -4.19 -18.31
CA ASP A 167 -3.79 -2.94 -17.79
C ASP A 167 -2.85 -3.22 -16.60
N LEU A 168 -3.30 -4.03 -15.65
CA LEU A 168 -2.50 -4.44 -14.49
C LEU A 168 -1.22 -5.19 -14.88
N ILE A 169 -1.26 -6.02 -15.93
CA ILE A 169 -0.07 -6.71 -16.44
C ILE A 169 0.88 -5.70 -17.10
N LYS A 170 0.35 -4.74 -17.87
CA LYS A 170 1.11 -3.71 -18.57
C LYS A 170 1.78 -2.69 -17.64
N GLU A 171 1.20 -2.44 -16.47
CA GLU A 171 1.86 -1.68 -15.40
C GLU A 171 3.16 -2.36 -14.96
N ALA A 172 3.19 -3.70 -14.97
CA ALA A 172 4.34 -4.46 -14.53
C ALA A 172 5.36 -4.71 -15.64
N ILE A 173 4.93 -5.12 -16.84
CA ILE A 173 5.79 -5.49 -17.97
C ILE A 173 5.22 -5.01 -19.32
N PRO A 174 6.05 -4.65 -20.31
CA PRO A 174 5.56 -4.15 -21.60
C PRO A 174 5.12 -5.25 -22.58
N PHE A 175 5.38 -6.53 -22.29
CA PHE A 175 5.26 -7.64 -23.24
C PHE A 175 4.29 -8.76 -22.79
N PRO A 176 3.02 -8.46 -22.45
CA PRO A 176 2.07 -9.46 -21.97
C PRO A 176 1.81 -10.58 -22.99
N GLY A 177 1.66 -10.26 -24.27
CA GLY A 177 1.35 -11.18 -25.35
C GLY A 177 2.52 -12.08 -25.72
N ILE A 178 3.75 -11.56 -25.71
CA ILE A 178 4.98 -12.38 -25.84
C ILE A 178 5.09 -13.32 -24.62
N CYS A 179 5.01 -12.79 -23.40
CA CYS A 179 5.12 -13.62 -22.18
C CYS A 179 3.97 -14.63 -22.05
N GLY A 180 2.79 -14.35 -22.61
CA GLY A 180 1.68 -15.30 -22.66
C GLY A 180 1.97 -16.52 -23.54
N ARG A 181 2.95 -16.43 -24.44
CA ARG A 181 3.33 -17.51 -25.36
C ARG A 181 4.56 -18.27 -24.89
N ILE A 182 5.62 -17.55 -24.52
CA ILE A 182 6.96 -18.16 -24.37
C ILE A 182 7.50 -18.20 -22.93
N CYS A 183 6.76 -17.69 -21.94
CA CYS A 183 7.25 -17.65 -20.56
C CYS A 183 7.42 -19.07 -19.99
N THR A 184 8.51 -19.29 -19.27
CA THR A 184 8.80 -20.51 -18.49
C THR A 184 7.96 -20.63 -17.21
N HIS A 185 7.02 -19.70 -17.00
CA HIS A 185 5.96 -19.75 -16.00
C HIS A 185 6.41 -20.17 -14.57
N PRO A 186 7.44 -19.51 -13.98
CA PRO A 186 7.85 -19.80 -12.59
C PRO A 186 6.70 -19.58 -11.59
N CYS A 187 5.74 -18.73 -11.94
CA CYS A 187 4.50 -18.52 -11.20
C CYS A 187 3.59 -19.76 -11.12
N GLU A 188 3.58 -20.63 -12.13
CA GLU A 188 2.82 -21.89 -12.12
C GLU A 188 3.56 -22.97 -11.32
N ILE A 189 4.89 -22.97 -11.35
CA ILE A 189 5.73 -23.85 -10.50
C ILE A 189 5.46 -23.55 -9.01
N ALA A 190 5.43 -22.27 -8.65
CA ALA A 190 5.13 -21.83 -7.28
C ALA A 190 3.64 -21.87 -6.91
N CYS A 191 2.74 -22.24 -7.84
CA CYS A 191 1.31 -22.22 -7.57
C CYS A 191 0.96 -23.30 -6.52
N ARG A 192 0.33 -22.90 -5.40
CA ARG A 192 -0.08 -23.84 -4.35
C ARG A 192 -1.15 -24.83 -4.79
N ARG A 193 -1.81 -24.60 -5.93
CA ARG A 193 -2.75 -25.59 -6.47
C ARG A 193 -2.06 -26.90 -6.89
N ASN A 194 -0.73 -26.90 -7.05
CA ASN A 194 0.07 -28.13 -7.15
C ASN A 194 -0.03 -29.04 -5.91
N GLU A 195 -0.44 -28.51 -4.75
CA GLU A 195 -0.72 -29.29 -3.53
C GLU A 195 -2.03 -30.09 -3.64
N VAL A 196 -2.89 -29.77 -4.61
CA VAL A 196 -4.24 -30.35 -4.78
C VAL A 196 -4.34 -31.13 -6.09
N ASP A 197 -4.09 -30.48 -7.22
CA ASP A 197 -4.26 -31.08 -8.55
C ASP A 197 -3.17 -30.62 -9.55
N SER A 198 -3.37 -29.50 -10.24
CA SER A 198 -2.54 -28.96 -11.30
C SER A 198 -2.59 -27.44 -11.22
N PRO A 199 -1.49 -26.74 -11.56
CA PRO A 199 -1.43 -25.31 -11.38
C PRO A 199 -2.47 -24.62 -12.27
N VAL A 200 -2.88 -23.41 -11.87
CA VAL A 200 -3.64 -22.51 -12.74
C VAL A 200 -2.80 -22.18 -13.96
N SER A 201 -3.36 -22.20 -15.17
CA SER A 201 -2.70 -21.83 -16.43
C SER A 201 -2.42 -20.33 -16.55
N ILE A 202 -1.64 -19.78 -15.62
CA ILE A 202 -1.30 -18.37 -15.50
C ILE A 202 -0.68 -17.80 -16.79
N ARG A 203 0.18 -18.55 -17.49
CA ARG A 203 0.74 -18.18 -18.80
C ARG A 203 -0.36 -17.98 -19.83
N LEU A 204 -1.30 -18.92 -19.92
CA LEU A 204 -2.37 -18.89 -20.93
C LEU A 204 -3.45 -17.87 -20.59
N LEU A 205 -3.74 -17.60 -19.31
CA LEU A 205 -4.62 -16.51 -18.91
C LEU A 205 -4.03 -15.15 -19.30
N LYS A 206 -2.72 -14.96 -19.14
CA LYS A 206 -2.00 -13.77 -19.64
C LYS A 206 -2.11 -13.64 -21.16
N ARG A 207 -1.96 -14.75 -21.89
CA ARG A 207 -2.16 -14.78 -23.34
C ARG A 207 -3.58 -14.39 -23.72
N PHE A 208 -4.57 -14.99 -23.06
CA PHE A 208 -5.98 -14.75 -23.32
C PHE A 208 -6.32 -13.26 -23.22
N VAL A 209 -5.93 -12.57 -22.15
CA VAL A 209 -6.25 -11.13 -22.00
C VAL A 209 -5.53 -10.26 -23.02
N SER A 210 -4.30 -10.61 -23.40
CA SER A 210 -3.56 -9.90 -24.46
C SER A 210 -4.20 -10.10 -25.85
N ASP A 211 -4.63 -11.33 -26.16
CA ASP A 211 -5.29 -11.65 -27.42
C ASP A 211 -6.71 -11.06 -27.45
N TRP A 212 -7.41 -11.02 -26.32
CA TRP A 212 -8.70 -10.34 -26.16
C TRP A 212 -8.56 -8.84 -26.44
N GLU A 213 -7.60 -8.16 -25.82
CA GLU A 213 -7.35 -6.73 -26.06
C GLU A 213 -7.06 -6.45 -27.54
N ARG A 214 -6.25 -7.30 -28.18
CA ARG A 214 -5.95 -7.21 -29.62
C ARG A 214 -7.22 -7.26 -30.46
N ARG A 215 -8.18 -8.14 -30.12
CA ARG A 215 -9.44 -8.28 -30.87
C ARG A 215 -10.38 -7.10 -30.66
N GLN A 216 -10.40 -6.50 -29.47
CA GLN A 216 -11.21 -5.32 -29.17
C GLN A 216 -10.66 -4.04 -29.83
N SER A 217 -9.33 -3.93 -29.86
CA SER A 217 -8.65 -2.73 -30.32
C SER A 217 -8.58 -2.69 -31.85
N LYS A 218 -9.53 -1.99 -32.51
CA LYS A 218 -9.33 -1.58 -33.92
C LYS A 218 -8.12 -0.63 -34.09
N LYS A 219 -7.71 0.04 -33.00
CA LYS A 219 -6.45 0.80 -32.85
C LYS A 219 -5.92 0.63 -31.42
N PRO A 220 -4.60 0.48 -31.19
CA PRO A 220 -4.03 0.50 -29.85
C PRO A 220 -4.30 1.86 -29.18
N PRO A 221 -4.58 1.91 -27.86
CA PRO A 221 -4.70 3.18 -27.13
C PRO A 221 -3.44 4.02 -27.35
N GLU A 222 -3.60 5.31 -27.64
CA GLU A 222 -2.47 6.22 -27.77
C GLU A 222 -1.79 6.35 -26.40
N PRO A 223 -0.48 6.08 -26.29
CA PRO A 223 0.20 6.30 -25.03
C PRO A 223 0.09 7.79 -24.68
N ALA A 224 -0.38 8.08 -23.47
CA ALA A 224 -0.35 9.44 -22.94
C ALA A 224 1.11 9.88 -22.82
N LEU A 225 1.64 10.54 -23.85
CA LEU A 225 2.97 11.12 -23.83
C LEU A 225 3.00 12.15 -22.72
N LYS A 226 3.60 11.80 -21.56
CA LYS A 226 4.01 12.78 -20.57
C LYS A 226 5.13 13.60 -21.20
N LYS A 227 4.76 14.64 -21.95
CA LYS A 227 5.71 15.63 -22.47
C LYS A 227 6.46 16.20 -21.26
N SER A 228 7.76 15.93 -21.17
CA SER A 228 8.63 16.59 -20.19
C SER A 228 8.39 18.10 -20.31
N LYS A 229 8.08 18.76 -19.18
CA LYS A 229 7.87 20.21 -19.13
C LYS A 229 9.15 20.99 -19.52
N ASN A 230 10.31 20.35 -19.59
CA ASN A 230 11.59 20.94 -19.99
C ASN A 230 12.34 20.07 -21.03
N LYS A 231 12.03 20.24 -22.32
CA LYS A 231 12.73 19.54 -23.43
C LYS A 231 14.20 19.94 -23.62
N LYS A 232 14.62 21.14 -23.18
CA LYS A 232 15.96 21.68 -23.48
C LYS A 232 17.08 21.20 -22.53
N SER A 233 16.76 20.53 -21.42
CA SER A 233 17.75 20.05 -20.43
C SER A 233 17.63 18.57 -20.05
N ALA A 234 16.91 17.77 -20.85
CA ALA A 234 16.65 16.37 -20.51
C ALA A 234 17.89 15.49 -20.80
N LYS A 235 18.38 14.80 -19.76
CA LYS A 235 19.48 13.82 -19.85
C LYS A 235 19.10 12.67 -20.78
N LYS A 236 19.99 12.30 -21.69
CA LYS A 236 19.78 11.28 -22.74
C LYS A 236 20.29 9.92 -22.29
N VAL A 237 19.61 8.87 -22.75
CA VAL A 237 20.02 7.47 -22.50
C VAL A 237 20.20 6.72 -23.82
N ALA A 238 21.30 6.00 -23.94
CA ALA A 238 21.52 5.03 -25.01
C ALA A 238 21.28 3.61 -24.50
N VAL A 239 20.59 2.79 -25.29
CA VAL A 239 20.36 1.36 -25.01
C VAL A 239 20.93 0.56 -26.18
N ILE A 240 21.78 -0.41 -25.89
CA ILE A 240 22.42 -1.27 -26.90
C ILE A 240 21.76 -2.65 -26.85
N GLY A 241 21.05 -2.98 -27.91
CA GLY A 241 20.22 -4.18 -28.06
C GLY A 241 18.73 -3.90 -27.88
N ALA A 242 17.93 -4.19 -28.91
CA ALA A 242 16.47 -4.17 -28.92
C ALA A 242 15.87 -5.52 -28.49
N GLY A 243 16.57 -6.24 -27.61
CA GLY A 243 16.05 -7.42 -26.94
C GLY A 243 15.04 -7.09 -25.81
N PRO A 244 14.50 -8.10 -25.13
CA PRO A 244 13.50 -7.90 -24.07
C PRO A 244 14.00 -7.01 -22.92
N ALA A 245 15.25 -7.17 -22.48
CA ALA A 245 15.83 -6.35 -21.41
C ALA A 245 15.96 -4.88 -21.82
N GLY A 246 16.56 -4.62 -22.98
CA GLY A 246 16.80 -3.27 -23.49
C GLY A 246 15.51 -2.51 -23.77
N MET A 247 14.55 -3.16 -24.42
CA MET A 247 13.28 -2.50 -24.74
C MET A 247 12.37 -2.30 -23.53
N THR A 248 12.44 -3.19 -22.54
CA THR A 248 11.81 -2.93 -21.24
C THR A 248 12.41 -1.68 -20.60
N ALA A 249 13.74 -1.58 -20.55
CA ALA A 249 14.39 -0.42 -19.96
C ALA A 249 14.06 0.87 -20.72
N ALA A 250 14.09 0.83 -22.05
CA ALA A 250 13.77 1.96 -22.91
C ALA A 250 12.35 2.49 -22.69
N GLY A 251 11.35 1.61 -22.62
CA GLY A 251 9.96 2.01 -22.37
C GLY A 251 9.76 2.66 -20.99
N PHE A 252 10.32 2.07 -19.92
CA PHE A 252 10.22 2.66 -18.58
C PHE A 252 10.92 4.03 -18.47
N LEU A 253 12.09 4.19 -19.08
CA LEU A 253 12.82 5.46 -19.09
C LEU A 253 12.12 6.52 -19.96
N ALA A 254 11.60 6.15 -21.13
CA ALA A 254 10.80 7.04 -21.96
C ALA A 254 9.51 7.49 -21.25
N GLY A 255 8.83 6.58 -20.54
CA GLY A 255 7.65 6.89 -19.73
C GLY A 255 7.91 7.85 -18.57
N LYS A 256 9.18 7.94 -18.10
CA LYS A 256 9.65 8.94 -17.13
C LYS A 256 10.05 10.28 -17.77
N GLY A 257 10.05 10.36 -19.11
CA GLY A 257 10.33 11.57 -19.88
C GLY A 257 11.77 11.72 -20.36
N TYR A 258 12.61 10.69 -20.24
CA TYR A 258 13.97 10.71 -20.78
C TYR A 258 13.97 10.47 -22.30
N PRO A 259 14.76 11.22 -23.10
CA PRO A 259 15.05 10.86 -24.48
C PRO A 259 15.88 9.58 -24.53
N VAL A 260 15.36 8.54 -25.17
CA VAL A 260 16.02 7.23 -25.27
C VAL A 260 16.24 6.86 -26.74
N THR A 261 17.47 6.45 -27.05
CA THR A 261 17.82 5.85 -28.35
C THR A 261 18.25 4.41 -28.15
N VAL A 262 17.64 3.49 -28.89
CA VAL A 262 17.97 2.06 -28.90
C VAL A 262 18.72 1.75 -30.19
N TYR A 263 19.90 1.15 -30.08
CA TYR A 263 20.71 0.69 -31.20
C TYR A 263 20.70 -0.84 -31.26
N ASP A 264 20.39 -1.42 -32.41
CA ASP A 264 20.43 -2.87 -32.62
C ASP A 264 21.10 -3.22 -33.96
N LYS A 265 21.97 -4.23 -33.93
CA LYS A 265 22.70 -4.74 -35.10
C LYS A 265 21.80 -5.48 -36.09
N LEU A 266 20.70 -6.08 -35.62
CA LEU A 266 19.80 -6.87 -36.45
C LEU A 266 18.93 -5.96 -37.33
N PRO A 267 18.49 -6.47 -38.51
CA PRO A 267 17.56 -5.76 -39.38
C PRO A 267 16.12 -5.77 -38.87
N VAL A 268 15.84 -6.57 -37.84
CA VAL A 268 14.51 -6.77 -37.26
C VAL A 268 14.54 -6.50 -35.76
N ILE A 269 13.40 -6.08 -35.24
CA ILE A 269 13.25 -5.74 -33.83
C ILE A 269 12.91 -7.00 -32.99
N GLY A 270 13.38 -7.05 -31.74
CA GLY A 270 13.05 -8.14 -30.80
C GLY A 270 14.23 -8.96 -30.31
N GLY A 271 15.43 -8.77 -30.87
CA GLY A 271 16.61 -9.56 -30.50
C GLY A 271 16.33 -11.07 -30.61
N MET A 272 16.74 -11.85 -29.61
CA MET A 272 16.51 -13.30 -29.56
C MET A 272 15.03 -13.72 -29.61
N LEU A 273 14.08 -12.85 -29.25
CA LEU A 273 12.65 -13.15 -29.42
C LEU A 273 12.28 -13.32 -30.90
N ALA A 274 12.85 -12.48 -31.76
CA ALA A 274 12.53 -12.43 -33.18
C ALA A 274 13.36 -13.39 -34.04
N VAL A 275 14.57 -13.73 -33.59
CA VAL A 275 15.48 -14.59 -34.37
C VAL A 275 15.79 -15.95 -33.74
N GLY A 276 15.57 -16.10 -32.43
CA GLY A 276 15.88 -17.32 -31.69
C GLY A 276 14.67 -18.19 -31.35
N ILE A 277 13.45 -17.65 -31.41
CA ILE A 277 12.21 -18.39 -31.12
C ILE A 277 11.41 -18.55 -32.41
N PRO A 278 11.01 -19.76 -32.82
CA PRO A 278 10.25 -19.97 -34.06
C PRO A 278 8.87 -19.29 -34.07
N ALA A 279 8.39 -18.92 -35.27
CA ALA A 279 7.12 -18.21 -35.44
C ALA A 279 5.87 -19.00 -34.99
N TYR A 280 5.93 -20.34 -35.04
CA TYR A 280 4.83 -21.20 -34.56
C TYR A 280 4.64 -21.17 -33.03
N ARG A 281 5.63 -20.67 -32.28
CA ARG A 281 5.53 -20.39 -30.82
C ARG A 281 5.34 -18.90 -30.55
N LEU A 282 6.04 -18.05 -31.31
CA LEU A 282 5.99 -16.60 -31.14
C LEU A 282 5.80 -15.88 -32.48
N PRO A 283 4.55 -15.60 -32.85
CA PRO A 283 4.23 -14.88 -34.08
C PRO A 283 4.92 -13.50 -34.14
N ARG A 284 5.41 -13.14 -35.33
CA ARG A 284 6.19 -11.91 -35.53
C ARG A 284 5.35 -10.64 -35.41
N ASP A 285 4.07 -10.72 -35.76
CA ASP A 285 3.12 -9.61 -35.59
C ASP A 285 2.86 -9.29 -34.11
N VAL A 286 2.92 -10.30 -33.22
CA VAL A 286 2.81 -10.10 -31.76
C VAL A 286 4.03 -9.30 -31.26
N ILE A 287 5.24 -9.67 -31.67
CA ILE A 287 6.47 -8.93 -31.33
C ILE A 287 6.36 -7.49 -31.84
N ALA A 288 6.05 -7.31 -33.13
CA ALA A 288 5.96 -6.00 -33.76
C ALA A 288 4.96 -5.09 -33.04
N ARG A 289 3.76 -5.61 -32.69
CA ARG A 289 2.71 -4.83 -32.02
C ARG A 289 3.11 -4.35 -30.63
N GLU A 290 3.69 -5.21 -29.80
CA GLU A 290 4.04 -4.83 -28.43
C GLU A 290 5.24 -3.86 -28.41
N TYR A 291 6.20 -4.07 -29.30
CA TYR A 291 7.33 -3.15 -29.47
C TYR A 291 6.90 -1.80 -30.06
N GLU A 292 5.89 -1.78 -30.94
CA GLU A 292 5.32 -0.55 -31.47
C GLU A 292 4.75 0.35 -30.36
N THR A 293 4.22 -0.25 -29.30
CA THR A 293 3.71 0.50 -28.14
C THR A 293 4.83 1.28 -27.47
N ILE A 294 6.04 0.70 -27.38
CA ILE A 294 7.23 1.37 -26.84
C ILE A 294 7.72 2.45 -27.82
N ARG A 295 7.74 2.18 -29.12
CA ARG A 295 8.11 3.19 -30.14
C ARG A 295 7.21 4.42 -30.04
N LYS A 296 5.90 4.23 -29.88
CA LYS A 296 4.91 5.32 -29.71
C LYS A 296 5.10 6.13 -28.42
N GLN A 297 5.83 5.63 -27.42
CA GLN A 297 6.23 6.41 -26.25
C GLN A 297 7.37 7.41 -26.54
N GLY A 298 7.91 7.41 -27.76
CA GLY A 298 8.96 8.35 -28.19
C GLY A 298 10.38 7.78 -28.13
N VAL A 299 10.53 6.46 -28.02
CA VAL A 299 11.83 5.79 -28.12
C VAL A 299 12.29 5.79 -29.58
N ASP A 300 13.49 6.32 -29.84
CA ASP A 300 14.13 6.26 -31.16
C ASP A 300 14.82 4.90 -31.35
N ILE A 301 14.46 4.14 -32.37
CA ILE A 301 14.94 2.77 -32.57
C ILE A 301 15.73 2.72 -33.88
N ARG A 302 17.02 2.41 -33.76
CA ARG A 302 18.00 2.34 -34.85
C ARG A 302 18.41 0.89 -35.07
N LEU A 303 17.73 0.22 -35.99
CA LEU A 303 18.09 -1.11 -36.47
C LEU A 303 19.26 -1.03 -37.46
N ASN A 304 19.85 -2.18 -37.82
CA ASN A 304 21.05 -2.25 -38.67
C ASN A 304 22.18 -1.33 -38.20
N THR A 305 22.27 -1.08 -36.89
CA THR A 305 23.28 -0.20 -36.31
C THR A 305 24.14 -1.01 -35.35
N SER A 306 25.31 -1.38 -35.82
CA SER A 306 26.31 -2.11 -35.06
C SER A 306 27.14 -1.16 -34.20
N ILE A 307 27.34 -1.52 -32.93
CA ILE A 307 28.29 -0.83 -32.05
C ILE A 307 29.57 -1.64 -32.01
N GLY A 308 30.72 -0.99 -32.04
CA GLY A 308 32.04 -1.62 -31.92
C GLY A 308 33.14 -0.90 -32.67
N THR A 309 34.38 -1.38 -32.51
CA THR A 309 35.57 -0.80 -33.18
C THR A 309 35.50 -0.83 -34.70
N GLN A 310 34.74 -1.79 -35.27
CA GLN A 310 34.45 -1.93 -36.70
C GLN A 310 32.95 -1.71 -37.00
N GLY A 311 32.21 -1.11 -36.07
CA GLY A 311 30.78 -0.84 -36.20
C GLY A 311 30.50 0.57 -36.72
N ASP A 312 29.20 0.91 -36.79
CA ASP A 312 28.74 2.24 -37.18
C ASP A 312 29.10 3.32 -36.15
N TYR A 313 29.18 2.92 -34.87
CA TYR A 313 29.67 3.75 -33.76
C TYR A 313 30.52 2.91 -32.80
N SER A 314 31.56 3.52 -32.23
CA SER A 314 32.30 2.95 -31.10
C SER A 314 31.59 3.20 -29.75
N MET A 315 32.06 2.53 -28.69
CA MET A 315 31.56 2.81 -27.33
C MET A 315 31.94 4.24 -26.89
N GLU A 316 33.12 4.68 -27.30
CA GLU A 316 33.66 6.02 -27.08
C GLU A 316 32.82 7.09 -27.80
N ASP A 317 32.33 6.79 -29.01
CA ASP A 317 31.39 7.67 -29.74
C ASP A 317 30.06 7.83 -29.02
N LEU A 318 29.57 6.78 -28.38
CA LEU A 318 28.34 6.88 -27.58
C LEU A 318 28.58 7.75 -26.34
N LEU A 319 29.71 7.58 -25.66
CA LEU A 319 30.05 8.43 -24.50
C LEU A 319 30.27 9.90 -24.92
N SER A 320 30.88 10.15 -26.08
CA SER A 320 31.13 11.50 -26.59
C SER A 320 29.87 12.22 -27.09
N LYS A 321 28.83 11.48 -27.50
CA LYS A 321 27.51 12.01 -27.92
C LYS A 321 26.65 12.60 -26.81
N LYS A 322 27.22 12.82 -25.61
CA LYS A 322 26.54 13.39 -24.43
C LYS A 322 25.35 12.53 -23.97
N TYR A 323 25.50 11.20 -23.99
CA TYR A 323 24.59 10.32 -23.24
C TYR A 323 25.06 10.28 -21.78
N GLU A 324 24.16 10.57 -20.83
CA GLU A 324 24.48 10.50 -19.41
C GLU A 324 24.41 9.07 -18.86
N ALA A 325 23.72 8.16 -19.55
CA ALA A 325 23.70 6.74 -19.23
C ALA A 325 23.68 5.85 -20.48
N VAL A 326 24.38 4.71 -20.40
CA VAL A 326 24.42 3.68 -21.45
C VAL A 326 24.00 2.34 -20.86
N CYS A 327 23.04 1.66 -21.49
CA CYS A 327 22.54 0.35 -21.06
C CYS A 327 22.99 -0.74 -22.04
N LEU A 328 23.80 -1.69 -21.59
CA LEU A 328 24.27 -2.83 -22.36
C LEU A 328 23.32 -4.02 -22.20
N THR A 329 22.58 -4.33 -23.26
CA THR A 329 21.56 -5.40 -23.28
C THR A 329 21.68 -6.27 -24.54
N VAL A 330 22.93 -6.49 -24.98
CA VAL A 330 23.29 -7.16 -26.24
C VAL A 330 22.98 -8.66 -26.29
N GLY A 331 22.64 -9.28 -25.16
CA GLY A 331 22.29 -10.69 -25.08
C GLY A 331 23.44 -11.66 -25.35
N ALA A 332 23.10 -12.93 -25.61
CA ALA A 332 24.05 -14.03 -25.86
C ALA A 332 23.85 -14.65 -27.26
N HIS A 333 24.24 -13.91 -28.31
CA HIS A 333 24.02 -14.33 -29.70
C HIS A 333 25.04 -15.32 -30.25
N LYS A 334 26.13 -15.63 -29.52
CA LYS A 334 27.19 -16.52 -29.99
C LYS A 334 27.01 -17.92 -29.41
N SER A 335 27.16 -18.96 -30.23
CA SER A 335 27.02 -20.35 -29.79
C SER A 335 28.34 -20.91 -29.23
N LEU A 336 28.24 -21.86 -28.29
CA LEU A 336 29.41 -22.57 -27.75
C LEU A 336 29.90 -23.65 -28.72
N SER A 337 31.22 -23.80 -28.83
CA SER A 337 31.87 -24.86 -29.60
C SER A 337 32.02 -26.16 -28.80
N LEU A 338 31.99 -27.31 -29.48
CA LEU A 338 32.21 -28.63 -28.92
C LEU A 338 33.70 -28.91 -28.64
N GLY A 339 34.60 -28.38 -29.47
CA GLY A 339 36.04 -28.63 -29.37
C GLY A 339 36.46 -30.04 -29.79
N ILE A 340 35.72 -30.67 -30.71
CA ILE A 340 36.00 -32.03 -31.20
C ILE A 340 36.51 -32.03 -32.65
N PRO A 341 37.24 -33.06 -33.10
CA PRO A 341 37.69 -33.17 -34.48
C PRO A 341 36.52 -33.12 -35.48
N GLY A 342 36.71 -32.38 -36.58
CA GLY A 342 35.72 -32.24 -37.66
C GLY A 342 34.65 -31.15 -37.46
N GLU A 343 34.70 -30.37 -36.38
CA GLU A 343 33.71 -29.30 -36.10
C GLU A 343 33.67 -28.18 -37.15
N LYS A 344 34.72 -28.02 -37.96
CA LYS A 344 34.80 -27.03 -39.05
C LYS A 344 34.31 -27.55 -40.41
N LEU A 345 33.81 -28.79 -40.49
CA LEU A 345 33.31 -29.38 -41.74
C LEU A 345 32.05 -28.65 -42.23
N LYS A 346 31.86 -28.57 -43.55
CA LYS A 346 30.65 -28.00 -44.13
C LYS A 346 29.45 -28.89 -43.77
N GLY A 347 28.36 -28.29 -43.28
CA GLY A 347 27.19 -29.01 -42.77
C GLY A 347 27.22 -29.23 -41.24
N VAL A 348 28.25 -28.74 -40.54
CA VAL A 348 28.19 -28.51 -39.09
C VAL A 348 27.75 -27.07 -38.86
N VAL A 349 26.63 -26.87 -38.16
CA VAL A 349 25.97 -25.57 -38.02
C VAL A 349 25.63 -25.32 -36.57
N GLN A 350 25.66 -24.06 -36.14
CA GLN A 350 25.20 -23.66 -34.81
C GLN A 350 23.67 -23.50 -34.79
N GLY A 351 23.03 -23.95 -33.72
CA GLY A 351 21.57 -23.95 -33.58
C GLY A 351 20.96 -22.55 -33.64
N ILE A 352 21.59 -21.56 -32.99
CA ILE A 352 21.13 -20.15 -33.04
C ILE A 352 21.21 -19.62 -34.46
N ASP A 353 22.30 -19.90 -35.18
CA ASP A 353 22.51 -19.39 -36.54
C ASP A 353 21.51 -20.00 -37.52
N LEU A 354 21.16 -21.27 -37.34
CA LEU A 354 20.09 -21.93 -38.10
C LEU A 354 18.74 -21.25 -37.85
N LEU A 355 18.34 -21.10 -36.58
CA LEU A 355 17.06 -20.47 -36.22
C LEU A 355 16.99 -19.02 -36.68
N LYS A 356 18.10 -18.28 -36.59
CA LYS A 356 18.23 -16.91 -37.09
C LYS A 356 18.10 -16.85 -38.60
N THR A 357 18.75 -17.75 -39.33
CA THR A 357 18.66 -17.84 -40.80
C THR A 357 17.23 -18.13 -41.25
N VAL A 358 16.56 -19.11 -40.64
CA VAL A 358 15.15 -19.41 -40.90
C VAL A 358 14.27 -18.21 -40.57
N SER A 359 14.49 -17.58 -39.42
CA SER A 359 13.66 -16.44 -38.99
C SER A 359 13.84 -15.22 -39.90
N LEU A 360 15.06 -14.93 -40.36
CA LEU A 360 15.33 -13.77 -41.21
C LEU A 360 14.91 -14.01 -42.66
N SER A 361 15.03 -15.22 -43.19
CA SER A 361 14.45 -15.57 -44.50
C SER A 361 12.93 -15.44 -44.54
N GLN A 362 12.25 -15.65 -43.40
CA GLN A 362 10.80 -15.46 -43.29
C GLN A 362 10.37 -14.00 -43.07
N GLN A 363 11.24 -13.16 -42.51
CA GLN A 363 10.91 -11.78 -42.11
C GLN A 363 11.44 -10.72 -43.07
N THR A 364 12.40 -11.08 -43.92
CA THR A 364 13.09 -10.14 -44.81
C THR A 364 13.01 -10.65 -46.24
N ASN A 365 12.95 -9.74 -47.20
CA ASN A 365 13.02 -10.07 -48.63
C ASN A 365 14.46 -10.14 -49.14
N ASP A 366 15.44 -10.32 -48.25
CA ASP A 366 16.86 -10.38 -48.63
C ASP A 366 17.19 -11.78 -49.17
N PRO A 367 17.54 -11.91 -50.47
CA PRO A 367 17.83 -13.19 -51.10
C PRO A 367 19.00 -13.94 -50.45
N ALA A 368 19.90 -13.23 -49.75
CA ALA A 368 21.03 -13.85 -49.07
C ALA A 368 20.59 -14.83 -47.97
N TRP A 369 19.49 -14.54 -47.25
CA TRP A 369 18.97 -15.46 -46.23
C TRP A 369 18.32 -16.69 -46.85
N GLN A 370 17.61 -16.52 -47.97
CA GLN A 370 17.02 -17.65 -48.69
C GLN A 370 18.09 -18.59 -49.23
N LYS A 371 19.15 -18.03 -49.85
CA LYS A 371 20.30 -18.79 -50.32
C LYS A 371 21.05 -19.48 -49.18
N SER A 372 21.16 -18.82 -48.02
CA SER A 372 21.76 -19.40 -46.82
C SER A 372 20.94 -20.61 -46.33
N LEU A 373 19.61 -20.50 -46.30
CA LEU A 373 18.71 -21.59 -45.94
C LEU A 373 18.84 -22.79 -46.88
N GLU A 374 18.87 -22.56 -48.20
CA GLU A 374 19.11 -23.62 -49.19
C GLU A 374 20.45 -24.33 -48.98
N THR A 375 21.49 -23.56 -48.60
CA THR A 375 22.83 -24.09 -48.34
C THR A 375 22.87 -24.95 -47.06
N LEU A 376 22.02 -24.65 -46.07
CA LEU A 376 21.90 -25.42 -44.83
C LEU A 376 21.27 -26.80 -45.03
N LEU A 377 20.50 -27.00 -46.11
CA LEU A 377 19.79 -28.24 -46.43
C LEU A 377 20.40 -28.91 -47.68
N PRO A 378 21.58 -29.54 -47.59
CA PRO A 378 22.35 -30.00 -48.75
C PRO A 378 21.62 -31.03 -49.63
N ARG A 379 20.59 -31.71 -49.11
CA ARG A 379 19.76 -32.68 -49.85
C ARG A 379 18.27 -32.32 -49.84
N GLY A 380 17.93 -31.06 -49.56
CA GLY A 380 16.55 -30.61 -49.38
C GLY A 380 15.83 -31.42 -48.30
N PRO A 381 14.56 -31.83 -48.51
CA PRO A 381 13.79 -32.64 -47.55
C PRO A 381 14.41 -34.00 -47.19
N LYS A 382 15.33 -34.52 -48.02
CA LYS A 382 16.05 -35.79 -47.77
C LYS A 382 17.30 -35.63 -46.89
N THR A 383 17.56 -34.43 -46.38
CA THR A 383 18.69 -34.15 -45.49
C THR A 383 18.50 -34.88 -44.16
N ARG A 384 19.47 -35.72 -43.78
CA ARG A 384 19.47 -36.41 -42.48
C ARG A 384 20.14 -35.53 -41.44
N ALA A 385 19.40 -35.13 -40.40
CA ALA A 385 19.88 -34.16 -39.43
C ALA A 385 19.99 -34.74 -38.01
N ALA A 386 21.10 -34.43 -37.32
CA ALA A 386 21.22 -34.64 -35.89
C ALA A 386 21.41 -33.31 -35.15
N VAL A 387 20.72 -33.13 -34.02
CA VAL A 387 20.78 -31.96 -33.16
C VAL A 387 21.42 -32.35 -31.83
N LEU A 388 22.54 -31.73 -31.47
CA LEU A 388 23.25 -31.97 -30.23
C LEU A 388 22.75 -31.01 -29.15
N GLY A 389 22.05 -31.54 -28.13
CA GLY A 389 21.54 -30.72 -27.03
C GLY A 389 20.30 -31.31 -26.39
N GLY A 390 19.85 -30.70 -25.29
CA GLY A 390 18.61 -31.11 -24.59
C GLY A 390 17.78 -29.95 -24.04
N GLY A 391 18.16 -28.70 -24.34
CA GLY A 391 17.42 -27.51 -23.93
C GLY A 391 16.39 -27.06 -24.97
N ASN A 392 15.64 -26.00 -24.66
CA ASN A 392 14.59 -25.46 -25.55
C ASN A 392 15.11 -25.15 -26.97
N THR A 393 16.34 -24.65 -27.13
CA THR A 393 16.94 -24.43 -28.46
C THR A 393 17.04 -25.71 -29.28
N ALA A 394 17.35 -26.86 -28.66
CA ALA A 394 17.40 -28.13 -29.38
C ALA A 394 16.00 -28.58 -29.85
N MET A 395 14.98 -28.36 -29.01
CA MET A 395 13.58 -28.62 -29.38
C MET A 395 13.17 -27.71 -30.55
N ASP A 396 13.37 -26.40 -30.43
CA ASP A 396 13.04 -25.41 -31.47
C ASP A 396 13.75 -25.69 -32.80
N VAL A 397 15.05 -26.02 -32.78
CA VAL A 397 15.81 -26.42 -33.98
C VAL A 397 15.17 -27.65 -34.62
N SER A 398 14.96 -28.71 -33.84
CA SER A 398 14.46 -29.98 -34.38
C SER A 398 13.06 -29.86 -34.99
N ARG A 399 12.16 -29.17 -34.31
CA ARG A 399 10.78 -28.89 -34.76
C ARG A 399 10.74 -27.95 -35.96
N THR A 400 11.70 -27.02 -36.04
CA THR A 400 11.88 -26.16 -37.23
C THR A 400 12.35 -26.97 -38.43
N LEU A 401 13.32 -27.88 -38.25
CA LEU A 401 13.77 -28.78 -39.32
C LEU A 401 12.64 -29.67 -39.85
N ARG A 402 11.78 -30.18 -38.96
CA ARG A 402 10.57 -30.93 -39.36
C ARG A 402 9.64 -30.10 -40.25
N ARG A 403 9.40 -28.84 -39.90
CA ARG A 403 8.59 -27.89 -40.69
C ARG A 403 9.22 -27.48 -42.01
N LEU A 404 10.54 -27.59 -42.14
CA LEU A 404 11.25 -27.44 -43.42
C LEU A 404 11.17 -28.73 -44.28
N GLY A 405 10.43 -29.74 -43.84
CA GLY A 405 10.13 -30.95 -44.60
C GLY A 405 11.07 -32.13 -44.33
N LEU A 406 11.99 -32.04 -43.36
CA LEU A 406 12.95 -33.12 -43.10
C LEU A 406 12.26 -34.30 -42.41
N SER A 407 12.33 -35.48 -43.04
CA SER A 407 11.74 -36.71 -42.50
C SER A 407 12.58 -37.34 -41.38
N GLU A 408 13.91 -37.14 -41.39
CA GLU A 408 14.85 -37.76 -40.46
C GLU A 408 15.60 -36.71 -39.62
N VAL A 409 15.03 -36.41 -38.44
CA VAL A 409 15.62 -35.49 -37.46
C VAL A 409 15.78 -36.22 -36.13
N LYS A 410 17.01 -36.24 -35.60
CA LYS A 410 17.34 -36.88 -34.32
C LYS A 410 17.91 -35.86 -33.34
N ILE A 411 17.52 -35.93 -32.07
CA ILE A 411 18.19 -35.21 -30.98
C ILE A 411 19.12 -36.18 -30.27
N LEU A 412 20.38 -35.82 -30.11
CA LEU A 412 21.33 -36.59 -29.32
C LEU A 412 21.61 -35.85 -28.01
N TYR A 413 21.30 -36.51 -26.89
CA TYR A 413 21.49 -35.94 -25.57
C TYR A 413 22.34 -36.84 -24.68
N ARG A 414 23.33 -36.25 -24.02
CA ARG A 414 24.34 -36.98 -23.23
C ARG A 414 23.85 -37.48 -21.87
N ARG A 415 22.65 -37.12 -21.43
CA ARG A 415 22.03 -37.55 -20.16
C ARG A 415 20.68 -38.24 -20.41
N THR A 416 19.93 -38.52 -19.34
CA THR A 416 18.58 -39.08 -19.45
C THR A 416 17.53 -37.97 -19.61
N ARG A 417 16.27 -38.37 -19.76
CA ARG A 417 15.14 -37.45 -19.94
C ARG A 417 14.99 -36.48 -18.77
N ASP A 418 15.17 -36.96 -17.55
CA ASP A 418 14.96 -36.17 -16.32
C ASP A 418 15.96 -35.02 -16.17
N GLU A 419 17.14 -35.13 -16.79
CA GLU A 419 18.11 -34.04 -16.80
C GLU A 419 18.00 -33.11 -18.02
N MET A 420 17.03 -33.29 -18.91
CA MET A 420 16.83 -32.38 -20.04
C MET A 420 16.39 -30.99 -19.55
N PRO A 421 17.08 -29.91 -19.93
CA PRO A 421 16.68 -28.56 -19.51
C PRO A 421 15.43 -27.99 -20.22
N ALA A 422 14.94 -28.64 -21.28
CA ALA A 422 13.75 -28.19 -22.00
C ALA A 422 12.47 -28.38 -21.17
N LEU A 423 11.45 -27.56 -21.43
CA LEU A 423 10.14 -27.72 -20.80
C LEU A 423 9.51 -29.07 -21.19
N ALA A 424 8.83 -29.72 -20.25
CA ALA A 424 8.23 -31.04 -20.49
C ALA A 424 7.24 -31.04 -21.66
N GLU A 425 6.43 -29.99 -21.79
CA GLU A 425 5.53 -29.78 -22.93
C GLU A 425 6.26 -29.67 -24.27
N GLU A 426 7.42 -29.02 -24.31
CA GLU A 426 8.24 -28.88 -25.53
C GLU A 426 8.87 -30.19 -25.95
N ILE A 427 9.31 -31.02 -24.98
CA ILE A 427 9.82 -32.37 -25.25
C ILE A 427 8.71 -33.24 -25.84
N LYS A 428 7.52 -33.23 -25.22
CA LYS A 428 6.36 -34.00 -25.67
C LYS A 428 5.92 -33.61 -27.07
N ASP A 429 5.83 -32.31 -27.35
CA ASP A 429 5.49 -31.80 -28.68
C ASP A 429 6.54 -32.18 -29.74
N THR A 430 7.83 -32.16 -29.37
CA THR A 430 8.93 -32.57 -30.26
C THR A 430 8.81 -34.05 -30.66
N GLU A 431 8.53 -34.93 -29.70
CA GLU A 431 8.29 -36.36 -29.95
C GLU A 431 7.02 -36.59 -30.79
N ASN A 432 5.93 -35.88 -30.48
CA ASN A 432 4.67 -35.95 -31.25
C ASN A 432 4.85 -35.53 -32.72
N GLU A 433 5.79 -34.62 -33.00
CA GLU A 433 6.13 -34.18 -34.36
C GLU A 433 7.08 -35.16 -35.11
N GLY A 434 7.41 -36.29 -34.49
CA GLY A 434 8.18 -37.39 -35.08
C GLY A 434 9.70 -37.24 -34.95
N VAL A 435 10.19 -36.39 -34.05
CA VAL A 435 11.63 -36.25 -33.77
C VAL A 435 12.07 -37.35 -32.80
N GLN A 436 13.11 -38.10 -33.17
CA GLN A 436 13.65 -39.16 -32.32
C GLN A 436 14.64 -38.58 -31.30
N ILE A 437 14.42 -38.81 -30.01
CA ILE A 437 15.33 -38.38 -28.94
C ILE A 437 16.19 -39.56 -28.49
N GLN A 438 17.47 -39.51 -28.81
CA GLN A 438 18.46 -40.51 -28.42
C GLN A 438 19.24 -40.03 -27.20
N LEU A 439 18.86 -40.60 -26.06
CA LEU A 439 19.47 -40.31 -24.76
C LEU A 439 20.82 -41.01 -24.59
N LEU A 440 21.54 -40.63 -23.52
CA LEU A 440 22.81 -41.21 -23.12
C LEU A 440 23.83 -41.33 -24.28
N THR A 441 23.89 -40.30 -25.12
CA THR A 441 24.71 -40.25 -26.32
C THR A 441 25.50 -38.95 -26.37
N ALA A 442 26.82 -39.04 -26.57
CA ALA A 442 27.64 -37.85 -26.82
C ALA A 442 28.56 -38.03 -28.03
N PRO A 443 28.84 -36.96 -28.77
CA PRO A 443 29.75 -37.01 -29.91
C PRO A 443 31.21 -37.16 -29.47
N LYS A 444 31.97 -37.96 -30.21
CA LYS A 444 33.42 -38.15 -30.07
C LYS A 444 34.19 -37.44 -31.18
N SER A 445 33.79 -37.67 -32.43
CA SER A 445 34.39 -37.05 -33.61
C SER A 445 33.36 -36.88 -34.73
N ILE A 446 33.58 -35.89 -35.62
CA ILE A 446 32.72 -35.63 -36.77
C ILE A 446 33.46 -36.09 -38.04
N THR A 447 32.82 -36.95 -38.83
CA THR A 447 33.41 -37.50 -40.05
C THR A 447 32.95 -36.72 -41.28
N GLY A 448 33.86 -36.56 -42.24
CA GLY A 448 33.61 -35.85 -43.49
C GLY A 448 33.84 -36.71 -44.73
N ASN A 449 33.15 -36.37 -45.81
CA ASN A 449 33.36 -36.95 -47.13
C ASN A 449 34.53 -36.28 -47.87
N LYS A 450 34.83 -36.77 -49.09
CA LYS A 450 35.91 -36.26 -49.95
C LYS A 450 35.78 -34.77 -50.33
N LYS A 451 34.61 -34.15 -50.14
CA LYS A 451 34.33 -32.72 -50.40
C LYS A 451 34.35 -31.88 -49.11
N SER A 452 34.93 -32.40 -48.02
CA SER A 452 34.96 -31.75 -46.70
C SER A 452 33.57 -31.37 -46.16
N CYS A 453 32.54 -32.11 -46.55
CA CYS A 453 31.19 -31.99 -46.00
C CYS A 453 30.95 -33.11 -44.99
N VAL A 454 30.17 -32.83 -43.95
CA VAL A 454 29.81 -33.84 -42.95
C VAL A 454 29.11 -35.04 -43.61
N SER A 455 29.48 -36.24 -43.20
CA SER A 455 28.87 -37.50 -43.66
C SER A 455 28.36 -38.39 -42.52
N GLY A 456 28.80 -38.12 -41.29
CA GLY A 456 28.46 -38.93 -40.14
C GLY A 456 29.09 -38.43 -38.84
N LEU A 457 28.67 -39.00 -37.72
CA LEU A 457 29.09 -38.66 -36.37
C LEU A 457 29.47 -39.93 -35.60
N GLU A 458 30.70 -39.99 -35.12
CA GLU A 458 31.14 -41.03 -34.18
C GLU A 458 30.67 -40.64 -32.78
N CYS A 459 29.89 -41.52 -32.14
CA CYS A 459 29.28 -41.29 -30.84
C CYS A 459 29.74 -42.33 -29.82
N LEU A 460 29.63 -41.97 -28.54
CA LEU A 460 29.86 -42.84 -27.39
C LEU A 460 28.56 -42.96 -26.58
N ARG A 461 28.33 -44.12 -25.96
CA ARG A 461 27.29 -44.27 -24.94
C ARG A 461 27.75 -43.65 -23.62
N MET A 462 26.79 -43.09 -22.90
CA MET A 462 27.00 -42.45 -21.60
C MET A 462 26.28 -43.24 -20.50
N LYS A 463 26.82 -43.20 -19.28
CA LYS A 463 26.11 -43.57 -18.04
C LYS A 463 26.07 -42.38 -17.10
N LEU A 464 25.10 -42.35 -16.19
CA LEU A 464 24.99 -41.26 -15.21
C LEU A 464 25.89 -41.52 -13.99
N GLY A 465 26.78 -40.58 -13.71
CA GLY A 465 27.57 -40.49 -12.49
C GLY A 465 26.84 -39.75 -11.36
N ALA A 466 27.62 -39.24 -10.40
CA ALA A 466 27.13 -38.40 -9.34
C ALA A 466 26.58 -37.04 -9.88
N PRO A 467 25.64 -36.39 -9.18
CA PRO A 467 25.22 -35.02 -9.44
C PRO A 467 26.38 -34.02 -9.53
N ASP A 468 26.27 -33.05 -10.44
CA ASP A 468 27.11 -31.86 -10.48
C ASP A 468 26.56 -30.76 -9.55
N ARG A 469 27.22 -29.59 -9.51
CA ARG A 469 26.81 -28.46 -8.65
C ARG A 469 25.42 -27.91 -8.96
N SER A 470 24.88 -28.20 -10.14
CA SER A 470 23.50 -27.85 -10.53
C SER A 470 22.47 -28.91 -10.11
N GLY A 471 22.87 -29.97 -9.41
CA GLY A 471 22.03 -31.10 -9.03
C GLY A 471 21.84 -32.14 -10.15
N ARG A 472 22.28 -31.85 -11.38
CA ARG A 472 22.13 -32.76 -12.54
C ARG A 472 23.23 -33.81 -12.55
N ARG A 473 22.89 -35.06 -12.82
CA ARG A 473 23.87 -36.15 -12.89
C ARG A 473 24.90 -35.93 -14.00
N ARG A 474 26.17 -36.20 -13.70
CA ARG A 474 27.27 -36.06 -14.68
C ARG A 474 27.21 -37.20 -15.71
N PRO A 475 27.34 -36.91 -17.01
CA PRO A 475 27.51 -37.96 -18.00
C PRO A 475 28.94 -38.52 -17.93
N ILE A 476 29.08 -39.84 -17.87
CA ILE A 476 30.35 -40.56 -17.87
C ILE A 476 30.41 -41.46 -19.11
N PRO A 477 31.47 -41.36 -19.95
CA PRO A 477 31.63 -42.23 -21.11
C PRO A 477 31.71 -43.71 -20.72
N VAL A 478 31.02 -44.56 -21.48
CA VAL A 478 31.20 -46.02 -21.42
C VAL A 478 32.30 -46.40 -22.41
N GLN A 479 33.41 -46.93 -21.91
CA GLN A 479 34.55 -47.31 -22.75
C GLN A 479 34.16 -48.45 -23.71
N GLY A 480 34.65 -48.40 -24.96
CA GLY A 480 34.36 -49.41 -25.99
C GLY A 480 32.93 -49.39 -26.54
N SER A 481 32.18 -48.32 -26.30
CA SER A 481 30.78 -48.16 -26.74
C SER A 481 30.62 -47.27 -27.98
N GLU A 482 31.70 -47.08 -28.73
CA GLU A 482 31.72 -46.32 -29.97
C GLU A 482 30.77 -46.89 -31.03
N TYR A 483 30.02 -46.01 -31.68
CA TYR A 483 29.21 -46.37 -32.85
C TYR A 483 29.05 -45.15 -33.78
N HIS A 484 28.69 -45.42 -35.03
CA HIS A 484 28.56 -44.40 -36.07
C HIS A 484 27.10 -44.06 -36.34
N ILE A 485 26.82 -42.78 -36.58
CA ILE A 485 25.52 -42.27 -37.05
C ILE A 485 25.73 -41.53 -38.37
N ASP A 486 25.16 -42.03 -39.45
CA ASP A 486 25.21 -41.33 -40.74
C ASP A 486 24.30 -40.09 -40.72
N LEU A 487 24.81 -38.96 -41.19
CA LEU A 487 24.05 -37.72 -41.28
C LEU A 487 24.63 -36.78 -42.34
N ASP A 488 23.80 -35.84 -42.79
CA ASP A 488 24.18 -34.82 -43.78
C ASP A 488 24.22 -33.40 -43.16
N LEU A 489 23.64 -33.24 -41.97
CA LEU A 489 23.58 -31.99 -41.21
C LEU A 489 23.74 -32.26 -39.70
N LEU A 490 24.71 -31.61 -39.06
CA LEU A 490 24.89 -31.64 -37.61
C LEU A 490 24.63 -30.25 -37.03
N VAL A 491 23.67 -30.12 -36.12
CA VAL A 491 23.33 -28.85 -35.48
C VAL A 491 23.75 -28.85 -34.01
N ILE A 492 24.60 -27.91 -33.62
CA ILE A 492 25.12 -27.78 -32.25
C ILE A 492 24.22 -26.82 -31.47
N ALA A 493 23.52 -27.33 -30.44
CA ALA A 493 22.58 -26.57 -29.61
C ALA A 493 22.89 -26.77 -28.11
N ILE A 494 24.18 -26.62 -27.74
CA ILE A 494 24.70 -26.94 -26.41
C ILE A 494 24.84 -25.73 -25.47
N GLY A 495 24.55 -24.52 -25.94
CA GLY A 495 24.58 -23.30 -25.14
C GLY A 495 25.06 -22.08 -25.91
N GLN A 496 25.02 -20.92 -25.24
CA GLN A 496 25.25 -19.61 -25.83
C GLN A 496 26.13 -18.76 -24.91
N GLU A 497 26.89 -17.82 -25.48
CA GLU A 497 27.70 -16.83 -24.79
C GLU A 497 27.50 -15.43 -25.42
N PRO A 498 27.72 -14.35 -24.64
CA PRO A 498 27.79 -13.01 -25.20
C PRO A 498 28.95 -12.84 -26.17
N ASP A 499 28.73 -12.01 -27.19
CA ASP A 499 29.78 -11.56 -28.10
C ASP A 499 30.28 -10.19 -27.66
N PHE A 500 31.53 -10.12 -27.21
CA PHE A 500 32.18 -8.88 -26.77
C PHE A 500 33.03 -8.22 -27.86
N GLY A 501 32.93 -8.65 -29.12
CA GLY A 501 33.68 -8.05 -30.23
C GLY A 501 33.40 -6.55 -30.45
N PHE A 502 32.34 -6.01 -29.82
CA PHE A 502 32.02 -4.59 -29.81
C PHE A 502 32.81 -3.77 -28.77
N MET A 503 33.51 -4.39 -27.84
CA MET A 503 34.24 -3.70 -26.78
C MET A 503 35.71 -3.54 -27.19
N SER A 504 36.26 -2.34 -27.03
CA SER A 504 37.71 -2.13 -27.06
C SER A 504 38.33 -2.70 -25.77
N ASN A 505 39.60 -3.11 -25.82
CA ASN A 505 40.32 -3.62 -24.64
C ASN A 505 40.40 -2.57 -23.51
N ASP A 506 40.26 -1.28 -23.83
CA ASP A 506 40.43 -0.15 -22.91
C ASP A 506 39.10 0.39 -22.33
N THR A 507 37.96 -0.25 -22.60
CA THR A 507 36.65 0.22 -22.09
C THR A 507 36.51 0.25 -20.56
N GLY A 508 37.38 -0.45 -19.82
CA GLY A 508 37.35 -0.52 -18.35
C GLY A 508 36.22 -1.38 -17.75
N ILE A 509 35.40 -2.03 -18.59
CA ILE A 509 34.31 -2.92 -18.18
C ILE A 509 34.87 -4.30 -17.84
N VAL A 510 34.63 -4.77 -16.61
CA VAL A 510 35.13 -6.07 -16.14
C VAL A 510 34.27 -7.23 -16.67
N ILE A 511 34.93 -8.19 -17.32
CA ILE A 511 34.33 -9.46 -17.77
C ILE A 511 34.78 -10.57 -16.82
N GLY A 512 33.80 -11.32 -16.27
CA GLY A 512 34.05 -12.43 -15.36
C GLY A 512 34.61 -13.68 -16.05
N LYS A 513 35.05 -14.65 -15.24
CA LYS A 513 35.55 -15.96 -15.72
C LYS A 513 34.51 -16.76 -16.50
N ASP A 514 33.24 -16.49 -16.26
CA ASP A 514 32.08 -17.05 -16.97
C ASP A 514 31.78 -16.35 -18.30
N ARG A 515 32.64 -15.41 -18.72
CA ARG A 515 32.51 -14.59 -19.93
C ARG A 515 31.23 -13.76 -19.95
N ARG A 516 30.98 -13.07 -18.83
CA ARG A 516 29.81 -12.19 -18.64
C ARG A 516 30.23 -10.86 -18.02
N ILE A 517 29.46 -9.80 -18.29
CA ILE A 517 29.73 -8.48 -17.70
C ILE A 517 29.43 -8.52 -16.20
N GLN A 518 30.41 -8.14 -15.40
CA GLN A 518 30.23 -7.98 -13.96
C GLN A 518 29.50 -6.67 -13.67
N VAL A 519 28.44 -6.76 -12.87
CA VAL A 519 27.66 -5.60 -12.42
C VAL A 519 27.46 -5.66 -10.92
N ASN A 520 27.21 -4.51 -10.31
CA ASN A 520 26.66 -4.47 -8.97
C ASN A 520 25.23 -5.07 -8.99
N ALA A 521 24.97 -6.02 -8.09
CA ALA A 521 23.72 -6.78 -8.07
C ALA A 521 22.47 -5.93 -7.75
N GLU A 522 22.64 -4.78 -7.09
CA GLU A 522 21.54 -3.87 -6.74
C GLU A 522 21.37 -2.77 -7.77
N SER A 523 22.46 -2.08 -8.16
CA SER A 523 22.40 -0.93 -9.06
C SER A 523 22.46 -1.28 -10.54
N PHE A 524 22.82 -2.52 -10.91
CA PHE A 524 23.06 -2.96 -12.30
C PHE A 524 24.20 -2.21 -13.02
N MET A 525 24.92 -1.35 -12.30
CA MET A 525 26.05 -0.58 -12.84
C MET A 525 27.26 -1.49 -13.01
N THR A 526 27.96 -1.32 -14.13
CA THR A 526 29.24 -1.98 -14.41
C THR A 526 30.37 -1.35 -13.58
N SER A 527 31.62 -1.76 -13.81
CA SER A 527 32.80 -1.06 -13.26
C SER A 527 32.96 0.39 -13.75
N CYS A 528 32.24 0.78 -14.81
CA CYS A 528 32.25 2.13 -15.36
C CYS A 528 30.98 2.89 -14.94
N SER A 529 31.18 4.05 -14.29
CA SER A 529 30.08 4.93 -13.87
C SER A 529 29.24 5.38 -15.08
N GLY A 530 27.91 5.33 -14.94
CA GLY A 530 26.97 5.66 -16.02
C GLY A 530 26.75 4.54 -17.05
N ILE A 531 27.49 3.43 -16.98
CA ILE A 531 27.27 2.24 -17.82
C ILE A 531 26.63 1.13 -17.00
N PHE A 532 25.49 0.65 -17.47
CA PHE A 532 24.69 -0.40 -16.84
C PHE A 532 24.58 -1.60 -17.77
N ALA A 533 24.32 -2.80 -17.23
CA ALA A 533 24.09 -3.98 -18.06
C ALA A 533 22.99 -4.89 -17.47
N ALA A 534 22.21 -5.55 -18.34
CA ALA A 534 21.16 -6.48 -17.92
C ALA A 534 20.83 -7.54 -18.99
N GLY A 535 20.15 -8.61 -18.57
CA GLY A 535 19.76 -9.74 -19.42
C GLY A 535 20.91 -10.73 -19.64
N ASP A 536 20.84 -11.48 -20.74
CA ASP A 536 21.75 -12.58 -21.06
C ASP A 536 23.22 -12.17 -21.26
N VAL A 537 23.58 -10.89 -21.13
CA VAL A 537 24.99 -10.45 -21.11
C VAL A 537 25.61 -10.52 -19.70
N VAL A 538 24.78 -10.53 -18.65
CA VAL A 538 25.21 -10.47 -17.24
C VAL A 538 25.16 -11.83 -16.55
N THR A 539 24.15 -12.66 -16.82
CA THR A 539 24.01 -13.98 -16.16
C THR A 539 23.43 -15.02 -17.12
N ARG A 540 23.81 -16.30 -16.93
CA ARG A 540 23.23 -17.45 -17.64
C ARG A 540 22.18 -18.16 -16.79
N ASP A 541 22.38 -18.17 -15.48
CA ASP A 541 21.70 -19.08 -14.59
C ASP A 541 20.25 -18.64 -14.41
N GLY A 542 19.32 -19.54 -14.75
CA GLY A 542 17.88 -19.27 -14.68
C GLY A 542 17.38 -18.24 -15.69
N MET A 543 18.12 -17.91 -16.75
CA MET A 543 17.67 -16.89 -17.71
C MET A 543 16.60 -17.38 -18.68
N SER A 544 15.50 -16.63 -18.75
CA SER A 544 14.49 -16.66 -19.80
C SER A 544 14.03 -15.23 -20.12
N ALA A 545 13.07 -15.10 -21.04
CA ALA A 545 12.52 -13.79 -21.42
C ALA A 545 11.94 -13.01 -20.23
N ILE A 546 11.29 -13.68 -19.25
CA ILE A 546 10.70 -12.97 -18.11
C ILE A 546 11.77 -12.47 -17.12
N GLU A 547 12.88 -13.21 -16.92
CA GLU A 547 14.01 -12.69 -16.15
C GLU A 547 14.66 -11.50 -16.85
N ALA A 548 14.86 -11.55 -18.17
CA ALA A 548 15.43 -10.44 -18.92
C ALA A 548 14.58 -9.16 -18.81
N ILE A 549 13.25 -9.29 -18.91
CA ILE A 549 12.30 -8.19 -18.69
C ILE A 549 12.41 -7.67 -17.25
N GLY A 550 12.41 -8.56 -16.26
CA GLY A 550 12.55 -8.20 -14.85
C GLY A 550 13.85 -7.44 -14.55
N MET A 551 14.97 -7.89 -15.13
CA MET A 551 16.27 -7.21 -15.04
C MET A 551 16.24 -5.84 -15.73
N GLY A 552 15.67 -5.75 -16.94
CA GLY A 552 15.53 -4.47 -17.65
C GLY A 552 14.73 -3.43 -16.88
N LYS A 553 13.62 -3.86 -16.24
CA LYS A 553 12.80 -3.00 -15.37
C LYS A 553 13.58 -2.50 -14.15
N LYS A 554 14.31 -3.39 -13.46
CA LYS A 554 15.14 -3.01 -12.30
C LYS A 554 16.26 -2.06 -12.72
N MET A 555 17.00 -2.38 -13.78
CA MET A 555 18.04 -1.50 -14.33
C MET A 555 17.49 -0.11 -14.67
N ALA A 556 16.32 0.00 -15.31
CA ALA A 556 15.71 1.30 -15.61
C ALA A 556 15.39 2.14 -14.37
N ARG A 557 15.01 1.50 -13.26
CA ARG A 557 14.85 2.21 -11.97
C ARG A 557 16.18 2.77 -11.47
N GLU A 558 17.24 1.98 -11.54
CA GLU A 558 18.57 2.40 -11.07
C GLU A 558 19.17 3.50 -11.97
N VAL A 559 18.93 3.43 -13.28
CA VAL A 559 19.28 4.51 -14.23
C VAL A 559 18.52 5.80 -13.88
N ASP A 560 17.22 5.75 -13.59
CA ASP A 560 16.44 6.93 -13.14
C ASP A 560 17.02 7.57 -11.86
N LEU A 561 17.36 6.75 -10.86
CA LEU A 561 17.98 7.22 -9.61
C LEU A 561 19.34 7.87 -9.86
N PHE A 562 20.19 7.22 -10.66
CA PHE A 562 21.49 7.75 -11.08
C PHE A 562 21.36 9.10 -11.80
N LEU A 563 20.43 9.20 -12.75
CA LEU A 563 20.18 10.43 -13.51
C LEU A 563 19.60 11.56 -12.64
N LYS A 564 18.97 11.27 -11.50
CA LYS A 564 18.53 12.29 -10.53
C LYS A 564 19.64 12.74 -9.58
N GLY A 565 20.80 12.07 -9.59
CA GLY A 565 21.88 12.32 -8.62
C GLY A 565 21.54 11.82 -7.22
N GLU A 566 20.51 10.99 -7.08
CA GLU A 566 20.17 10.34 -5.82
C GLU A 566 21.25 9.27 -5.56
N LYS A 567 22.11 9.51 -4.57
CA LYS A 567 23.14 8.54 -4.20
C LYS A 567 22.46 7.23 -3.79
N ASN A 568 23.03 6.13 -4.28
CA ASN A 568 22.67 4.77 -3.90
C ASN A 568 22.45 4.72 -2.39
N ARG A 569 21.28 4.26 -1.93
CA ARG A 569 21.04 4.00 -0.51
C ARG A 569 21.95 2.83 -0.13
N ASN A 570 23.22 3.11 0.19
CA ASN A 570 24.22 2.14 0.65
C ASN A 570 23.87 1.54 2.02
N THR A 571 22.73 1.92 2.60
CA THR A 571 22.07 1.15 3.63
C THR A 571 20.97 0.35 2.95
N PRO A 572 21.05 -0.99 2.91
CA PRO A 572 19.82 -1.75 2.81
C PRO A 572 19.03 -1.39 4.06
N GLU A 573 18.16 -0.37 3.98
CA GLU A 573 16.85 -0.53 4.58
C GLU A 573 16.40 -1.85 3.98
N LYS A 574 16.52 -2.94 4.76
CA LYS A 574 15.87 -4.20 4.44
C LYS A 574 14.41 -3.82 4.33
N LEU A 575 13.98 -3.42 3.13
CA LEU A 575 12.60 -3.17 2.80
C LEU A 575 11.95 -4.47 3.21
N PHE A 576 11.20 -4.44 4.32
CA PHE A 576 10.54 -5.61 4.85
C PHE A 576 9.65 -6.11 3.70
N ARG A 577 10.11 -7.17 3.03
CA ARG A 577 9.33 -7.80 1.97
C ARG A 577 8.22 -8.53 2.71
N PRO A 578 6.96 -8.32 2.33
CA PRO A 578 5.88 -9.13 2.87
C PRO A 578 6.28 -10.61 2.71
N PRO A 579 6.12 -11.44 3.75
CA PRO A 579 6.38 -12.87 3.61
C PRO A 579 5.49 -13.44 2.51
N VAL A 580 5.91 -14.57 1.95
CA VAL A 580 5.01 -15.35 1.09
C VAL A 580 3.83 -15.82 1.94
N SER A 581 2.61 -15.74 1.43
CA SER A 581 1.41 -16.10 2.17
C SER A 581 1.37 -17.60 2.47
N ASP A 582 1.13 -17.94 3.73
CA ASP A 582 1.02 -19.28 4.30
C ASP A 582 -0.42 -19.62 4.73
N ARG A 583 -1.42 -18.89 4.19
CA ARG A 583 -2.85 -19.08 4.51
C ARG A 583 -3.28 -20.55 4.45
N GLU A 584 -3.97 -21.02 5.48
CA GLU A 584 -4.61 -22.33 5.46
C GLU A 584 -5.80 -22.37 4.49
N MET A 585 -5.92 -23.48 3.76
CA MET A 585 -6.99 -23.72 2.79
C MET A 585 -8.12 -24.49 3.43
N THR A 586 -9.35 -24.15 3.06
CA THR A 586 -10.55 -24.87 3.50
C THR A 586 -10.69 -26.22 2.78
N PRO A 587 -11.40 -27.21 3.36
CA PRO A 587 -11.66 -28.48 2.69
C PRO A 587 -12.31 -28.31 1.31
N GLU A 588 -13.21 -27.33 1.15
CA GLU A 588 -13.86 -27.04 -0.13
C GLU A 588 -12.84 -26.58 -1.19
N GLU A 589 -11.90 -25.71 -0.83
CA GLU A 589 -10.82 -25.23 -1.70
C GLU A 589 -9.87 -26.36 -2.14
N LEU A 590 -9.71 -27.39 -1.31
CA LEU A 590 -8.88 -28.56 -1.60
C LEU A 590 -9.58 -29.61 -2.48
N THR A 591 -10.78 -29.32 -3.00
CA THR A 591 -11.47 -30.21 -3.93
C THR A 591 -10.80 -30.15 -5.32
N PRO A 592 -10.40 -31.29 -5.92
CA PRO A 592 -9.78 -31.32 -7.25
C PRO A 592 -10.71 -30.79 -8.35
N ILE A 593 -10.20 -29.88 -9.19
CA ILE A 593 -10.86 -29.35 -10.38
C ILE A 593 -9.92 -29.52 -11.59
N PRO A 594 -10.32 -30.27 -12.62
CA PRO A 594 -9.49 -30.51 -13.80
C PRO A 594 -9.00 -29.23 -14.47
N LYS A 595 -7.72 -29.20 -14.86
CA LYS A 595 -7.12 -28.13 -15.65
C LYS A 595 -7.73 -28.06 -17.05
N ILE A 596 -8.12 -26.86 -17.48
CA ILE A 596 -8.62 -26.64 -18.85
C ILE A 596 -7.44 -26.76 -19.83
N GLN A 597 -7.53 -27.72 -20.75
CA GLN A 597 -6.50 -27.95 -21.75
C GLN A 597 -6.53 -26.84 -22.80
N VAL A 598 -5.36 -26.38 -23.22
CA VAL A 598 -5.27 -25.38 -24.29
C VAL A 598 -5.62 -26.02 -25.64
N PRO A 599 -6.48 -25.39 -26.45
CA PRO A 599 -6.69 -25.84 -27.82
C PRO A 599 -5.40 -25.69 -28.63
N VAL A 600 -5.07 -26.72 -29.42
CA VAL A 600 -3.86 -26.79 -30.24
C VAL A 600 -4.18 -27.18 -31.67
N LEU A 601 -3.38 -26.72 -32.63
CA LEU A 601 -3.49 -27.14 -34.01
C LEU A 601 -3.29 -28.66 -34.15
N PRO A 602 -4.08 -29.35 -35.00
CA PRO A 602 -3.86 -30.75 -35.36
C PRO A 602 -2.48 -30.97 -35.95
N LEU A 603 -1.90 -32.16 -35.71
CA LEU A 603 -0.52 -32.49 -36.09
C LEU A 603 -0.27 -32.32 -37.60
N GLU A 604 -1.24 -32.69 -38.42
CA GLU A 604 -1.18 -32.59 -39.89
C GLU A 604 -0.99 -31.13 -40.34
N LYS A 605 -1.66 -30.19 -39.66
CA LYS A 605 -1.51 -28.75 -39.93
C LYS A 605 -0.20 -28.20 -39.38
N ARG A 606 0.28 -28.69 -38.24
CA ARG A 606 1.59 -28.26 -37.67
C ARG A 606 2.74 -28.49 -38.64
N MET A 607 2.67 -29.54 -39.46
CA MET A 607 3.71 -29.91 -40.43
C MET A 607 3.64 -29.12 -41.75
N GLN A 608 2.59 -28.34 -41.99
CA GLN A 608 2.39 -27.59 -43.23
C GLN A 608 3.02 -26.19 -43.19
N GLY A 609 3.53 -25.74 -42.03
CA GLY A 609 4.13 -24.41 -41.93
C GLY A 609 4.46 -23.98 -40.51
N PHE A 610 4.46 -22.67 -40.31
CA PHE A 610 4.84 -22.01 -39.06
C PHE A 610 3.67 -21.33 -38.35
N ASP A 611 2.44 -21.80 -38.61
CA ASP A 611 1.24 -21.33 -37.92
C ASP A 611 1.33 -21.58 -36.42
N GLU A 612 0.74 -20.66 -35.64
CA GLU A 612 0.79 -20.71 -34.18
C GLU A 612 0.11 -21.99 -33.64
N VAL A 613 0.86 -22.82 -32.90
CA VAL A 613 0.40 -24.17 -32.50
C VAL A 613 -0.68 -24.10 -31.44
N GLU A 614 -0.44 -23.40 -30.34
CA GLU A 614 -1.47 -23.15 -29.32
C GLU A 614 -2.39 -22.04 -29.85
N THR A 615 -3.71 -22.20 -29.79
CA THR A 615 -4.66 -21.17 -30.28
C THR A 615 -5.27 -20.31 -29.17
N GLY A 616 -4.96 -20.61 -27.90
CA GLY A 616 -5.44 -19.89 -26.72
C GLY A 616 -6.86 -20.25 -26.29
N TYR A 617 -7.30 -19.70 -25.15
CA TYR A 617 -8.63 -19.95 -24.59
C TYR A 617 -9.73 -19.08 -25.23
N SER A 618 -10.95 -19.60 -25.24
CA SER A 618 -12.17 -18.81 -25.32
C SER A 618 -12.43 -18.03 -24.03
N ARG A 619 -13.44 -17.14 -24.05
CA ARG A 619 -13.83 -16.35 -22.86
C ARG A 619 -14.20 -17.26 -21.68
N ASP A 620 -15.06 -18.24 -21.93
CA ASP A 620 -15.62 -19.10 -20.87
C ASP A 620 -14.56 -20.05 -20.31
N GLU A 621 -13.67 -20.57 -21.17
CA GLU A 621 -12.53 -21.38 -20.74
C GLU A 621 -11.56 -20.59 -19.86
N ALA A 622 -11.27 -19.33 -20.22
CA ALA A 622 -10.37 -18.48 -19.45
C ALA A 622 -10.96 -18.12 -18.08
N VAL A 623 -12.26 -17.83 -18.00
CA VAL A 623 -12.95 -17.56 -16.73
C VAL A 623 -12.93 -18.81 -15.85
N LYS A 624 -13.33 -19.97 -16.37
CA LYS A 624 -13.31 -21.25 -15.63
C LYS A 624 -11.92 -21.63 -15.14
N GLU A 625 -10.89 -21.42 -15.97
CA GLU A 625 -9.51 -21.69 -15.56
C GLU A 625 -9.03 -20.70 -14.50
N ALA A 626 -9.48 -19.44 -14.52
CA ALA A 626 -9.16 -18.45 -13.49
C ALA A 626 -9.88 -18.72 -12.16
N GLU A 627 -11.11 -19.21 -12.19
CA GLU A 627 -11.90 -19.63 -11.02
C GLU A 627 -11.26 -20.81 -10.26
N ARG A 628 -10.32 -21.54 -10.89
CA ARG A 628 -9.46 -22.51 -10.20
C ARG A 628 -8.44 -21.85 -9.26
N CYS A 629 -8.33 -20.53 -9.16
CA CYS A 629 -7.40 -19.92 -8.23
C CYS A 629 -7.78 -20.20 -6.77
N LEU A 630 -6.84 -20.69 -5.95
CA LEU A 630 -7.05 -20.93 -4.50
C LEU A 630 -6.93 -19.65 -3.66
N GLU A 631 -6.94 -18.47 -4.28
CA GLU A 631 -6.87 -17.17 -3.61
C GLU A 631 -5.84 -17.09 -2.45
N CYS A 632 -4.62 -17.59 -2.67
CA CYS A 632 -3.64 -17.78 -1.59
C CYS A 632 -3.30 -16.48 -0.85
N GLY A 633 -3.24 -15.35 -1.55
CA GLY A 633 -3.12 -14.02 -0.92
C GLY A 633 -4.50 -13.43 -0.63
N PRO A 634 -4.83 -13.08 0.64
CA PRO A 634 -6.13 -12.50 1.00
C PRO A 634 -6.46 -11.24 0.19
N CYS A 635 -5.48 -10.40 -0.08
CA CYS A 635 -5.57 -9.35 -1.10
C CYS A 635 -4.79 -9.80 -2.34
N SER A 636 -5.45 -9.87 -3.50
CA SER A 636 -4.83 -10.28 -4.76
C SER A 636 -3.94 -9.21 -5.40
N GLU A 637 -3.88 -7.99 -4.84
CA GLU A 637 -3.21 -6.82 -5.44
C GLU A 637 -3.71 -6.49 -6.87
N CYS A 638 -5.01 -6.63 -7.14
CA CYS A 638 -5.61 -6.26 -8.43
C CYS A 638 -5.61 -4.74 -8.72
N MET A 639 -5.22 -3.92 -7.73
CA MET A 639 -5.18 -2.44 -7.77
C MET A 639 -6.51 -1.74 -8.13
N ALA A 640 -7.64 -2.46 -8.17
CA ALA A 640 -8.95 -1.86 -8.45
C ALA A 640 -9.33 -0.80 -7.41
N CYS A 641 -9.04 -1.06 -6.13
CA CYS A 641 -9.28 -0.11 -5.04
C CYS A 641 -8.47 1.19 -5.18
N VAL A 642 -7.24 1.12 -5.70
CA VAL A 642 -6.40 2.30 -5.96
C VAL A 642 -7.02 3.13 -7.09
N ARG A 643 -7.43 2.49 -8.18
CA ARG A 643 -7.97 3.15 -9.37
C ARG A 643 -9.26 3.92 -9.11
N VAL A 644 -10.11 3.45 -8.20
CA VAL A 644 -11.36 4.15 -7.83
C VAL A 644 -11.20 5.16 -6.69
N CYS A 645 -10.09 5.14 -5.95
CA CYS A 645 -9.93 6.02 -4.80
C CYS A 645 -9.61 7.46 -5.22
N LYS A 646 -10.66 8.27 -5.36
CA LYS A 646 -10.55 9.72 -5.66
C LYS A 646 -9.79 10.51 -4.59
N ALA A 647 -9.76 10.00 -3.36
CA ALA A 647 -9.05 10.62 -2.25
C ALA A 647 -7.53 10.32 -2.26
N ASP A 648 -7.06 9.40 -3.12
CA ASP A 648 -5.66 8.94 -3.16
C ASP A 648 -5.16 8.43 -1.78
N ALA A 649 -6.02 7.69 -1.09
CA ALA A 649 -5.75 7.19 0.26
C ALA A 649 -5.09 5.81 0.29
N LEU A 650 -5.01 5.10 -0.85
CA LEU A 650 -4.59 3.69 -0.90
C LEU A 650 -3.12 3.60 -1.24
N ASN A 651 -2.35 2.85 -0.45
CA ASN A 651 -0.93 2.62 -0.69
C ASN A 651 -0.54 1.18 -0.33
N HIS A 652 -0.52 0.30 -1.33
CA HIS A 652 -0.14 -1.10 -1.20
C HIS A 652 1.36 -1.33 -0.91
N ASN A 653 2.17 -0.28 -0.99
CA ASN A 653 3.61 -0.30 -0.75
C ASN A 653 3.98 0.10 0.69
N GLN A 654 3.01 0.35 1.57
CA GLN A 654 3.28 0.58 2.99
C GLN A 654 4.03 -0.63 3.59
N THR A 655 5.10 -0.35 4.33
CA THR A 655 5.93 -1.34 5.01
C THR A 655 5.78 -1.25 6.53
N VAL A 656 6.13 -2.32 7.23
CA VAL A 656 6.20 -2.35 8.69
C VAL A 656 7.13 -1.26 9.18
N ARG A 657 6.71 -0.50 10.21
CA ARG A 657 7.54 0.51 10.86
C ARG A 657 7.81 0.12 12.30
N ILE A 658 9.07 0.20 12.70
CA ILE A 658 9.47 0.03 14.10
C ILE A 658 9.51 1.40 14.76
N VAL A 659 8.81 1.53 15.88
CA VAL A 659 8.78 2.76 16.69
C VAL A 659 9.34 2.43 18.05
N ASN A 660 10.34 3.19 18.52
CA ASN A 660 10.85 3.06 19.88
C ASN A 660 10.31 4.23 20.71
N LEU A 661 9.78 3.94 21.90
CA LEU A 661 9.21 4.89 22.84
C LEU A 661 9.86 4.70 24.21
N ASN A 662 9.99 5.80 24.95
CA ASN A 662 10.35 5.76 26.37
C ASN A 662 9.13 6.22 27.17
N VAL A 663 8.62 5.34 28.04
CA VAL A 663 7.41 5.59 28.82
C VAL A 663 7.66 5.34 30.29
N ALA A 664 7.00 6.08 31.17
CA ALA A 664 7.20 5.96 32.61
C ALA A 664 6.37 4.82 33.22
N THR A 665 5.19 4.54 32.66
CA THR A 665 4.28 3.52 33.17
C THR A 665 3.55 2.84 32.02
N VAL A 666 3.15 1.59 32.24
CA VAL A 666 2.36 0.79 31.32
C VAL A 666 1.07 0.35 31.99
N ILE A 667 -0.05 0.58 31.31
CA ILE A 667 -1.36 0.03 31.65
C ILE A 667 -1.71 -1.03 30.60
N CYS A 668 -2.09 -2.21 31.03
CA CYS A 668 -2.60 -3.27 30.16
C CYS A 668 -4.11 -3.44 30.40
N ALA A 669 -4.89 -3.10 29.37
CA ALA A 669 -6.35 -3.14 29.34
C ALA A 669 -6.87 -4.07 28.23
N ASP A 670 -6.07 -5.07 27.86
CA ASP A 670 -6.38 -6.09 26.86
C ASP A 670 -6.66 -7.44 27.56
N ASP A 671 -6.95 -8.50 26.79
CA ASP A 671 -7.22 -9.83 27.32
C ASP A 671 -6.13 -10.30 28.31
N PRO A 672 -6.49 -10.83 29.50
CA PRO A 672 -5.54 -11.35 30.47
C PRO A 672 -4.48 -12.28 29.88
N GLU A 673 -4.81 -13.16 28.93
CA GLU A 673 -3.83 -14.06 28.32
C GLU A 673 -2.74 -13.31 27.52
N ILE A 674 -3.15 -12.26 26.82
CA ILE A 674 -2.26 -11.35 26.10
C ILE A 674 -1.44 -10.53 27.11
N ALA A 675 -2.08 -10.06 28.18
CA ALA A 675 -1.42 -9.36 29.27
C ALA A 675 -0.31 -10.23 29.89
N PHE A 676 -0.53 -11.53 30.12
CA PHE A 676 0.45 -12.46 30.67
C PHE A 676 1.71 -12.62 29.78
N GLN A 677 1.57 -12.59 28.46
CA GLN A 677 2.72 -12.64 27.53
C GLN A 677 3.66 -11.44 27.68
N TYR A 678 3.13 -10.28 28.10
CA TYR A 678 3.90 -9.06 28.30
C TYR A 678 4.38 -8.90 29.75
N LEU A 679 3.56 -9.30 30.72
CA LEU A 679 3.88 -9.29 32.15
C LEU A 679 5.08 -10.19 32.50
N SER A 680 5.24 -11.30 31.79
CA SER A 680 6.38 -12.22 31.97
C SER A 680 7.73 -11.65 31.51
N LYS A 681 7.75 -10.60 30.67
CA LYS A 681 8.95 -10.04 30.06
C LYS A 681 9.47 -8.76 30.74
N ALA A 682 8.69 -8.18 31.66
CA ALA A 682 9.06 -6.97 32.39
C ALA A 682 8.93 -7.20 33.92
N PRO A 683 10.04 -7.25 34.69
CA PRO A 683 9.96 -7.39 36.14
C PRO A 683 9.50 -6.08 36.80
N GLY A 684 8.25 -6.04 37.29
CA GLY A 684 7.69 -5.00 38.16
C GLY A 684 6.67 -4.03 37.52
N ASP A 685 5.58 -3.75 38.26
CA ASP A 685 4.64 -2.60 38.19
C ASP A 685 3.92 -2.24 36.87
N ILE A 686 3.62 -3.20 35.99
CA ILE A 686 2.59 -3.00 34.95
C ILE A 686 1.19 -3.04 35.60
N ILE A 687 0.35 -2.03 35.33
CA ILE A 687 -1.01 -1.95 35.86
C ILE A 687 -1.94 -2.73 34.93
N SER A 688 -2.39 -3.92 35.33
CA SER A 688 -3.39 -4.69 34.60
C SER A 688 -4.80 -4.31 35.06
N ILE A 689 -5.70 -4.05 34.12
CA ILE A 689 -7.11 -3.75 34.38
C ILE A 689 -8.02 -4.61 33.49
N PRO A 690 -9.21 -5.03 33.99
CA PRO A 690 -10.21 -5.69 33.15
C PRO A 690 -10.66 -4.79 31.99
N PRO A 691 -10.82 -5.31 30.76
CA PRO A 691 -11.11 -4.50 29.58
C PRO A 691 -12.49 -3.80 29.60
N ASP A 692 -13.46 -4.37 30.32
CA ASP A 692 -14.86 -3.92 30.39
C ASP A 692 -15.17 -3.09 31.65
N ASP A 693 -14.16 -2.71 32.45
CA ASP A 693 -14.35 -1.96 33.70
C ASP A 693 -13.79 -0.52 33.59
N PRO A 694 -14.61 0.46 33.18
CA PRO A 694 -14.17 1.86 33.10
C PRO A 694 -13.81 2.48 34.46
N VAL A 695 -14.33 1.96 35.58
CA VAL A 695 -14.01 2.45 36.93
C VAL A 695 -12.58 2.07 37.29
N MET A 696 -12.20 0.81 37.02
CA MET A 696 -10.81 0.35 37.13
C MET A 696 -9.88 1.14 36.22
N GLY A 697 -10.32 1.52 35.02
CA GLY A 697 -9.56 2.40 34.14
C GLY A 697 -9.27 3.78 34.76
N SER A 698 -10.29 4.45 35.30
CA SER A 698 -10.10 5.71 36.02
C SER A 698 -9.22 5.55 37.28
N ALA A 699 -9.36 4.44 38.02
CA ALA A 699 -8.51 4.16 39.19
C ALA A 699 -7.03 3.93 38.79
N ALA A 700 -6.78 3.24 37.68
CA ALA A 700 -5.44 3.07 37.12
C ALA A 700 -4.83 4.43 36.74
N ALA A 701 -5.60 5.32 36.11
CA ALA A 701 -5.16 6.69 35.81
C ALA A 701 -4.74 7.47 37.08
N SER A 702 -5.48 7.30 38.18
CA SER A 702 -5.14 7.87 39.50
C SER A 702 -3.80 7.35 40.02
N ARG A 703 -3.61 6.01 40.00
CA ARG A 703 -2.40 5.34 40.48
C ARG A 703 -1.15 5.79 39.72
N VAL A 704 -1.25 5.93 38.40
CA VAL A 704 -0.16 6.45 37.56
C VAL A 704 0.27 7.85 38.01
N ARG A 705 -0.67 8.73 38.33
CA ARG A 705 -0.37 10.10 38.77
C ARG A 705 0.25 10.17 40.15
N THR A 706 -0.10 9.28 41.07
CA THR A 706 0.58 9.19 42.38
C THR A 706 2.05 8.83 42.23
N ASN A 707 2.38 7.95 41.27
CA ASN A 707 3.75 7.47 41.04
C ASN A 707 4.61 8.45 40.22
N LEU A 708 3.98 9.31 39.42
CA LEU A 708 4.65 10.28 38.56
C LEU A 708 4.48 11.69 39.14
N ALA A 709 5.43 12.10 39.99
CA ALA A 709 5.55 13.47 40.48
C ALA A 709 5.90 14.44 39.34
N PHE A 710 4.93 14.73 38.47
CA PHE A 710 5.06 15.77 37.44
C PHE A 710 4.73 17.12 38.06
N GLU A 711 5.71 18.02 38.11
CA GLU A 711 5.42 19.45 38.20
C GLU A 711 4.63 19.86 36.96
N THR A 712 3.35 20.19 37.16
CA THR A 712 2.55 20.77 36.07
C THR A 712 2.90 22.25 35.98
N VAL A 713 3.95 22.60 35.22
CA VAL A 713 4.23 24.00 34.88
C VAL A 713 3.17 24.45 33.87
N MET A 714 2.06 24.99 34.35
CA MET A 714 1.14 25.76 33.50
C MET A 714 1.61 27.21 33.46
N GLN A 715 2.13 27.62 32.31
CA GLN A 715 2.40 29.03 32.04
C GLN A 715 1.08 29.81 32.07
N HIS A 716 1.08 30.90 32.82
CA HIS A 716 -0.06 31.80 32.88
C HIS A 716 -0.32 32.39 31.49
N PRO A 717 -1.55 32.36 30.97
CA PRO A 717 -1.87 33.04 29.73
C PRO A 717 -1.61 34.54 29.92
N ARG A 718 -0.76 35.11 29.07
CA ARG A 718 -0.63 36.57 28.97
C ARG A 718 -1.95 37.13 28.44
N ASN A 719 -2.36 38.28 28.97
CA ASN A 719 -3.52 39.04 28.49
C ASN A 719 -3.40 39.22 26.97
N LEU A 720 -4.29 38.57 26.21
CA LEU A 720 -4.48 38.88 24.81
C LEU A 720 -5.11 40.27 24.74
N VAL A 721 -4.35 41.23 24.24
CA VAL A 721 -4.84 42.58 23.99
C VAL A 721 -5.96 42.47 22.96
N ALA A 722 -7.14 42.96 23.31
CA ALA A 722 -8.24 43.12 22.37
C ALA A 722 -7.82 44.15 21.32
N GLU A 723 -7.32 43.69 20.18
CA GLU A 723 -7.18 44.56 19.00
C GLU A 723 -8.57 44.99 18.53
N SER A 724 -8.67 46.26 18.14
CA SER A 724 -9.91 46.86 17.64
C SER A 724 -10.49 46.06 16.49
N ILE A 725 -11.80 45.81 16.56
CA ILE A 725 -12.59 45.08 15.55
C ILE A 725 -12.28 45.66 14.16
N SER A 726 -11.61 44.87 13.32
CA SER A 726 -11.46 45.15 11.89
C SER A 726 -12.78 44.99 11.14
N ASP A 727 -12.88 45.56 9.93
CA ASP A 727 -14.01 45.37 9.02
C ASP A 727 -14.43 43.88 8.91
N LEU A 728 -15.72 43.61 8.72
CA LEU A 728 -16.23 42.24 8.55
C LEU A 728 -15.64 41.60 7.29
N ARG A 729 -14.94 40.47 7.44
CA ARG A 729 -14.26 39.77 6.34
C ARG A 729 -14.54 38.27 6.44
N ILE A 730 -15.57 37.84 5.71
CA ILE A 730 -16.06 36.46 5.72
C ILE A 730 -15.46 35.68 4.57
N GLY A 731 -14.88 34.52 4.87
CA GLY A 731 -14.54 33.50 3.88
C GLY A 731 -15.60 32.39 3.89
N VAL A 732 -16.04 31.94 2.71
CA VAL A 732 -17.01 30.84 2.59
C VAL A 732 -16.40 29.69 1.79
N TYR A 733 -16.45 28.49 2.35
CA TYR A 733 -15.87 27.30 1.73
C TYR A 733 -16.94 26.23 1.54
N ILE A 734 -17.06 25.69 0.32
CA ILE A 734 -18.03 24.65 -0.03
C ILE A 734 -17.30 23.34 -0.29
N CYS A 735 -17.56 22.33 0.52
CA CYS A 735 -17.03 20.98 0.33
C CYS A 735 -17.83 20.23 -0.75
N ARG A 736 -17.14 19.59 -1.70
CA ARG A 736 -17.76 18.69 -2.68
C ARG A 736 -17.88 17.25 -2.20
N CYS A 737 -17.03 16.83 -1.26
CA CYS A 737 -16.89 15.44 -0.82
C CYS A 737 -16.79 14.47 -2.03
N GLY A 738 -16.00 14.84 -3.03
CA GLY A 738 -15.98 14.12 -4.32
C GLY A 738 -17.28 14.30 -5.09
N ASP A 739 -17.85 13.19 -5.57
CA ASP A 739 -19.13 13.22 -6.31
C ASP A 739 -20.35 13.02 -5.39
N ASP A 740 -20.14 12.64 -4.13
CA ASP A 740 -21.23 12.40 -3.17
C ASP A 740 -22.06 13.66 -2.91
N MET A 741 -21.42 14.84 -2.88
CA MET A 741 -22.14 16.12 -2.92
C MET A 741 -21.91 16.85 -4.23
N GLY A 742 -20.70 16.82 -4.80
CA GLY A 742 -20.36 17.53 -6.04
C GLY A 742 -21.14 17.05 -7.27
N GLY A 743 -21.68 15.83 -7.25
CA GLY A 743 -22.58 15.31 -8.29
C GLY A 743 -24.05 15.71 -8.11
N VAL A 744 -24.43 16.21 -6.93
CA VAL A 744 -25.81 16.57 -6.58
C VAL A 744 -25.99 18.09 -6.47
N ILE A 745 -25.06 18.77 -5.82
CA ILE A 745 -25.10 20.23 -5.60
C ILE A 745 -24.21 20.91 -6.65
N ARG A 746 -24.74 21.92 -7.35
CA ARG A 746 -23.97 22.73 -8.31
C ARG A 746 -23.10 23.75 -7.57
N THR A 747 -21.97 23.28 -7.03
CA THR A 747 -21.10 24.06 -6.14
C THR A 747 -20.55 25.34 -6.75
N GLU A 748 -20.28 25.37 -8.05
CA GLU A 748 -19.81 26.55 -8.79
C GLU A 748 -20.90 27.63 -8.86
N THR A 749 -22.17 27.22 -9.01
CA THR A 749 -23.30 28.14 -8.98
C THR A 749 -23.45 28.77 -7.59
N LEU A 750 -23.28 27.98 -6.53
CA LEU A 750 -23.33 28.47 -5.16
C LEU A 750 -22.20 29.47 -4.86
N GLN A 751 -20.97 29.13 -5.23
CA GLN A 751 -19.81 30.01 -5.03
C GLN A 751 -20.05 31.38 -5.66
N ASN A 752 -20.55 31.43 -6.89
CA ASN A 752 -20.85 32.68 -7.59
C ASN A 752 -21.94 33.51 -6.88
N ARG A 753 -22.99 32.86 -6.36
CA ARG A 753 -24.04 33.55 -5.59
C ARG A 753 -23.52 34.12 -4.28
N ILE A 754 -22.71 33.34 -3.57
CA ILE A 754 -22.16 33.72 -2.26
C ILE A 754 -21.18 34.90 -2.37
N LEU A 755 -20.37 34.94 -3.44
CA LEU A 755 -19.47 36.07 -3.74
C LEU A 755 -20.23 37.38 -4.02
N GLY A 756 -21.54 37.33 -4.26
CA GLY A 756 -22.40 38.51 -4.38
C GLY A 756 -22.73 39.21 -3.05
N HIS A 757 -22.35 38.63 -1.90
CA HIS A 757 -22.56 39.27 -0.59
C HIS A 757 -21.45 40.28 -0.25
N ALA A 758 -21.86 41.49 0.18
CA ALA A 758 -20.95 42.59 0.49
C ALA A 758 -19.84 42.25 1.53
N ASP A 759 -20.16 41.42 2.53
CA ASP A 759 -19.22 41.06 3.61
C ASP A 759 -18.39 39.78 3.32
N VAL A 760 -18.66 39.11 2.20
CA VAL A 760 -17.93 37.90 1.79
C VAL A 760 -16.79 38.31 0.86
N VAL A 761 -15.57 38.23 1.38
CA VAL A 761 -14.36 38.68 0.66
C VAL A 761 -13.63 37.55 -0.04
N HIS A 762 -13.97 36.30 0.27
CA HIS A 762 -13.40 35.10 -0.33
C HIS A 762 -14.42 33.96 -0.36
N GLY A 763 -14.46 33.22 -1.46
CA GLY A 763 -15.32 32.06 -1.63
C GLY A 763 -14.57 30.98 -2.39
N ASP A 764 -14.53 29.75 -1.88
CA ASP A 764 -13.81 28.66 -2.53
C ASP A 764 -14.51 27.29 -2.41
N ILE A 765 -14.14 26.37 -3.30
CA ILE A 765 -14.67 25.03 -3.36
C ILE A 765 -13.56 24.04 -2.99
N LEU A 766 -13.82 23.22 -1.97
CA LEU A 766 -12.89 22.23 -1.46
C LEU A 766 -13.28 20.84 -1.95
N PRO A 767 -12.36 20.03 -2.50
CA PRO A 767 -12.66 18.65 -2.87
C PRO A 767 -13.14 17.82 -1.67
N TYR A 768 -12.41 17.90 -0.55
CA TYR A 768 -12.76 17.26 0.72
C TYR A 768 -12.29 18.10 1.90
N ALA A 769 -13.22 18.69 2.65
CA ALA A 769 -12.91 19.56 3.79
C ALA A 769 -12.23 18.85 4.98
N CYS A 770 -12.33 17.51 5.05
CA CYS A 770 -11.74 16.73 6.14
C CYS A 770 -10.26 16.37 5.94
N ARG A 771 -9.63 16.79 4.83
CA ARG A 771 -8.21 16.54 4.55
C ARG A 771 -7.33 17.66 5.10
N MET A 772 -6.04 17.35 5.31
CA MET A 772 -5.08 18.32 5.81
C MET A 772 -4.78 19.44 4.80
N ASP A 773 -4.72 19.14 3.50
CA ASP A 773 -4.51 20.15 2.45
C ASP A 773 -5.63 21.19 2.39
N ALA A 774 -6.88 20.78 2.60
CA ALA A 774 -8.01 21.70 2.71
C ALA A 774 -7.86 22.63 3.92
N ALA A 775 -7.46 22.12 5.08
CA ALA A 775 -7.22 22.94 6.26
C ALA A 775 -6.03 23.89 6.08
N THR A 776 -4.93 23.43 5.48
CA THR A 776 -3.78 24.28 5.13
C THR A 776 -4.21 25.41 4.20
N LYS A 777 -5.02 25.11 3.19
CA LYS A 777 -5.57 26.11 2.28
C LYS A 777 -6.45 27.14 2.98
N ILE A 778 -7.43 26.69 3.78
CA ILE A 778 -8.26 27.61 4.58
C ILE A 778 -7.38 28.51 5.45
N LYS A 779 -6.34 27.96 6.09
CA LYS A 779 -5.43 28.75 6.94
C LYS A 779 -4.63 29.78 6.15
N GLN A 780 -4.16 29.41 4.96
CA GLN A 780 -3.47 30.31 4.04
C GLN A 780 -4.40 31.44 3.59
N ASP A 781 -5.61 31.10 3.14
CA ASP A 781 -6.61 32.06 2.66
C ASP A 781 -7.07 33.01 3.79
N ILE A 782 -7.16 32.55 5.04
CA ILE A 782 -7.39 33.40 6.22
C ILE A 782 -6.32 34.48 6.34
N SER A 783 -5.04 34.11 6.17
CA SER A 783 -3.94 35.06 6.22
C SER A 783 -3.98 36.03 5.02
N ASP A 784 -4.11 35.49 3.81
CA ASP A 784 -4.02 36.25 2.56
C ASP A 784 -5.17 37.24 2.41
N HIS A 785 -6.38 36.85 2.80
CA HIS A 785 -7.58 37.70 2.71
C HIS A 785 -7.92 38.42 4.02
N ARG A 786 -7.11 38.24 5.08
CA ARG A 786 -7.35 38.77 6.43
C ARG A 786 -8.74 38.43 6.95
N LEU A 787 -9.15 37.17 6.77
CA LEU A 787 -10.47 36.71 7.18
C LEU A 787 -10.57 36.71 8.70
N ASN A 788 -11.65 37.28 9.24
CA ASN A 788 -11.96 37.23 10.66
C ASN A 788 -13.16 36.31 10.96
N ARG A 789 -13.84 35.80 9.92
CA ARG A 789 -14.96 34.85 9.98
C ARG A 789 -14.86 33.83 8.85
N VAL A 790 -15.20 32.58 9.13
CA VAL A 790 -15.20 31.48 8.16
C VAL A 790 -16.48 30.68 8.24
N VAL A 791 -17.17 30.52 7.12
CA VAL A 791 -18.27 29.56 6.95
C VAL A 791 -17.76 28.36 6.18
N LEU A 792 -17.89 27.15 6.73
CA LEU A 792 -17.57 25.91 6.04
C LEU A 792 -18.83 25.08 5.83
N ALA A 793 -19.29 25.03 4.58
CA ALA A 793 -20.39 24.18 4.15
C ALA A 793 -19.85 22.79 3.82
N ALA A 794 -20.08 21.82 4.69
CA ALA A 794 -19.53 20.47 4.59
C ALA A 794 -20.46 19.42 5.24
N CYS A 795 -19.95 18.23 5.55
CA CYS A 795 -20.68 17.24 6.36
C CYS A 795 -20.59 17.52 7.87
N SER A 796 -19.62 18.34 8.31
CA SER A 796 -19.52 18.80 9.69
C SER A 796 -20.70 19.71 10.03
N CYS A 797 -21.39 19.46 11.15
CA CYS A 797 -22.66 20.12 11.49
C CYS A 797 -22.57 21.20 12.56
N CYS A 798 -21.44 21.33 13.27
CA CYS A 798 -21.27 22.35 14.31
C CYS A 798 -19.80 22.70 14.50
N SER A 799 -19.47 23.95 14.83
CA SER A 799 -18.12 24.42 15.15
C SER A 799 -17.68 24.16 16.59
N SER A 800 -18.46 23.36 17.35
CA SER A 800 -18.12 22.98 18.72
C SER A 800 -16.84 22.14 18.78
N GLY A 801 -15.98 22.43 19.76
CA GLY A 801 -14.82 21.62 20.16
C GLY A 801 -15.19 20.34 20.93
N GLN A 802 -16.48 19.96 20.94
CA GLN A 802 -16.97 18.70 21.50
C GLN A 802 -17.19 17.65 20.42
N VAL A 803 -17.04 16.38 20.82
CA VAL A 803 -17.44 15.21 20.04
C VAL A 803 -18.82 14.78 20.55
N CYS A 804 -19.80 14.71 19.66
CA CYS A 804 -21.15 14.23 19.98
C CYS A 804 -21.44 12.92 19.26
N PHE A 805 -22.56 12.28 19.59
CA PHE A 805 -22.97 11.00 18.99
C PHE A 805 -23.15 11.06 17.47
N SER A 806 -23.41 12.24 16.89
CA SER A 806 -23.50 12.45 15.44
C SER A 806 -22.13 12.61 14.77
N CYS A 807 -21.03 12.68 15.52
CA CYS A 807 -19.70 12.83 14.95
C CYS A 807 -19.25 11.53 14.27
N THR A 808 -18.50 11.70 13.19
CA THR A 808 -17.76 10.62 12.53
C THR A 808 -16.28 10.95 12.57
N PHE A 809 -15.42 9.97 12.29
CA PHE A 809 -13.98 10.20 12.17
C PHE A 809 -13.64 11.37 11.24
N GLN A 810 -14.30 11.47 10.09
CA GLN A 810 -14.04 12.56 9.12
C GLN A 810 -14.47 13.93 9.65
N ARG A 811 -15.59 14.01 10.39
CA ARG A 811 -16.05 15.27 11.01
C ARG A 811 -15.08 15.72 12.10
N VAL A 812 -14.61 14.78 12.90
CA VAL A 812 -13.63 15.01 13.95
C VAL A 812 -12.29 15.43 13.33
N ARG A 813 -11.78 14.70 12.35
CA ARG A 813 -10.55 15.05 11.61
C ARG A 813 -10.63 16.43 10.95
N CYS A 814 -11.78 16.81 10.38
CA CYS A 814 -12.00 18.14 9.83
C CYS A 814 -11.82 19.24 10.89
N LYS A 815 -12.47 19.08 12.05
CA LYS A 815 -12.35 19.99 13.20
C LYS A 815 -10.92 20.04 13.74
N GLU A 816 -10.27 18.88 13.85
CA GLU A 816 -8.90 18.74 14.32
C GLU A 816 -7.90 19.48 13.42
N ASN A 817 -7.97 19.26 12.10
CA ASN A 817 -7.08 19.92 11.14
C ASN A 817 -7.22 21.45 11.19
N LEU A 818 -8.42 21.96 11.48
CA LEU A 818 -8.70 23.39 11.68
C LEU A 818 -8.31 23.92 13.06
N GLY A 819 -7.88 23.06 13.98
CA GLY A 819 -7.42 23.43 15.32
C GLY A 819 -8.52 23.55 16.37
N MET A 820 -9.74 23.07 16.11
CA MET A 820 -10.91 23.25 17.01
C MET A 820 -10.80 22.51 18.35
N TYR A 821 -9.86 21.56 18.46
CA TYR A 821 -9.68 20.70 19.64
C TYR A 821 -8.41 20.99 20.44
N GLN A 822 -7.60 21.97 20.07
CA GLN A 822 -6.36 22.25 20.77
C GLN A 822 -6.56 23.25 21.92
N PRO A 823 -5.91 23.04 23.09
CA PRO A 823 -5.94 24.01 24.17
C PRO A 823 -5.15 25.27 23.80
N VAL A 824 -5.60 26.43 24.28
CA VAL A 824 -4.88 27.71 24.12
C VAL A 824 -3.64 27.68 25.00
N GLN A 825 -2.48 27.30 24.44
CA GLN A 825 -1.22 27.29 25.20
C GLN A 825 -0.64 28.71 25.31
N GLY A 826 -0.18 29.06 26.52
CA GLY A 826 0.38 30.38 26.88
C GLY A 826 1.65 30.82 26.15
N THR A 827 2.15 30.04 25.18
CA THR A 827 3.25 30.42 24.28
C THR A 827 2.72 30.82 22.92
N GLY A 828 2.06 31.98 22.81
CA GLY A 828 1.88 32.68 21.53
C GLY A 828 1.24 31.89 20.37
N GLY A 829 0.47 30.84 20.63
CA GLY A 829 -0.23 30.04 19.62
C GLY A 829 -1.29 29.15 20.27
N ASN A 830 -2.59 29.30 20.02
CA ASN A 830 -3.31 30.10 19.03
C ASN A 830 -4.78 30.30 19.49
N PRO A 831 -5.62 31.10 18.81
CA PRO A 831 -7.02 30.70 18.66
C PRO A 831 -7.24 29.52 17.70
N ASN A 832 -6.40 29.31 16.67
CA ASN A 832 -6.48 28.22 15.67
C ASN A 832 -5.11 27.90 14.99
N HIS A 833 -4.29 27.01 15.55
CA HIS A 833 -2.86 26.76 15.24
C HIS A 833 -2.39 27.01 13.78
N GLY A 834 -1.43 27.93 13.60
CA GLY A 834 -0.87 28.40 12.32
C GLY A 834 -1.45 29.72 11.78
N LEU A 835 -2.49 30.26 12.43
CA LEU A 835 -3.13 31.53 12.11
C LEU A 835 -2.60 32.69 12.97
N SER A 836 -2.46 33.86 12.34
CA SER A 836 -1.96 35.10 12.95
C SER A 836 -3.04 35.93 13.66
N LEU A 837 -4.33 35.62 13.49
CA LEU A 837 -5.48 36.39 13.99
C LEU A 837 -6.59 35.47 14.57
N PRO A 838 -7.41 35.95 15.54
CA PRO A 838 -8.60 35.24 16.02
C PRO A 838 -9.69 35.16 14.93
N VAL A 839 -10.20 33.94 14.67
CA VAL A 839 -11.21 33.67 13.64
C VAL A 839 -12.39 32.88 14.22
N ASN A 840 -13.62 33.31 13.92
CA ASN A 840 -14.81 32.50 14.18
C ASN A 840 -15.12 31.56 13.02
N PHE A 841 -15.47 30.32 13.33
CA PHE A 841 -15.91 29.31 12.39
C PHE A 841 -17.39 29.01 12.59
N GLU A 842 -18.15 28.93 11.50
CA GLU A 842 -19.52 28.44 11.44
C GLU A 842 -19.59 27.28 10.45
N PHE A 843 -20.19 26.16 10.84
CA PHE A 843 -20.24 24.96 10.01
C PHE A 843 -21.67 24.66 9.60
N VAL A 844 -21.84 24.40 8.30
CA VAL A 844 -23.16 24.13 7.72
C VAL A 844 -23.18 22.73 7.17
N ASN A 845 -24.08 21.90 7.69
CA ASN A 845 -24.28 20.56 7.17
C ASN A 845 -25.05 20.61 5.84
N ILE A 846 -24.34 20.53 4.71
CA ILE A 846 -24.97 20.46 3.38
C ILE A 846 -25.00 19.03 2.80
N ARG A 847 -24.48 18.04 3.54
CA ARG A 847 -24.53 16.63 3.12
C ARG A 847 -25.84 15.99 3.53
N GLU A 848 -26.06 15.80 4.82
CA GLU A 848 -27.23 15.14 5.38
C GLU A 848 -28.50 15.99 5.32
N GLN A 849 -28.39 17.32 5.49
CA GLN A 849 -29.57 18.20 5.44
C GLN A 849 -29.95 18.65 4.02
N CYS A 850 -29.15 18.28 3.01
CA CYS A 850 -29.34 18.77 1.65
C CYS A 850 -29.01 17.72 0.58
N ALA A 851 -27.73 17.43 0.31
CA ALA A 851 -27.33 16.56 -0.81
C ALA A 851 -27.98 15.17 -0.77
N LEU A 852 -28.00 14.51 0.40
CA LEU A 852 -28.57 13.16 0.54
C LEU A 852 -30.10 13.15 0.39
N VAL A 853 -30.78 14.20 0.84
CA VAL A 853 -32.25 14.32 0.78
C VAL A 853 -32.72 14.61 -0.64
N HIS A 854 -31.93 15.35 -1.42
CA HIS A 854 -32.28 15.82 -2.76
C HIS A 854 -31.43 15.16 -3.86
N LYS A 855 -30.99 13.91 -3.64
CA LYS A 855 -30.06 13.19 -4.55
C LYS A 855 -30.55 13.17 -6.01
N ASP A 856 -31.86 13.10 -6.21
CA ASP A 856 -32.49 13.02 -7.54
C ASP A 856 -32.91 14.39 -8.10
N ASN A 857 -32.71 15.49 -7.34
CA ASN A 857 -33.07 16.84 -7.80
C ASN A 857 -31.93 17.85 -7.51
N PRO A 858 -30.93 17.92 -8.41
CA PRO A 858 -29.79 18.84 -8.26
C PRO A 858 -30.17 20.32 -8.16
N GLY A 859 -31.27 20.74 -8.79
CA GLY A 859 -31.76 22.11 -8.73
C GLY A 859 -32.19 22.49 -7.31
N LEU A 860 -33.08 21.67 -6.74
CA LEU A 860 -33.58 21.85 -5.37
C LEU A 860 -32.46 21.66 -4.33
N ALA A 861 -31.54 20.71 -4.55
CA ALA A 861 -30.37 20.54 -3.71
C ALA A 861 -29.50 21.81 -3.70
N THR A 862 -29.27 22.42 -4.87
CA THR A 862 -28.50 23.66 -4.96
C THR A 862 -29.21 24.80 -4.24
N GLU A 863 -30.52 24.95 -4.43
CA GLU A 863 -31.30 25.99 -3.73
C GLU A 863 -31.32 25.79 -2.20
N LYS A 864 -31.52 24.57 -1.72
CA LYS A 864 -31.50 24.26 -0.29
C LYS A 864 -30.13 24.55 0.33
N ALA A 865 -29.05 24.18 -0.34
CA ALA A 865 -27.70 24.47 0.11
C ALA A 865 -27.43 25.98 0.17
N ASP A 866 -27.90 26.75 -0.81
CA ASP A 866 -27.83 28.22 -0.84
C ASP A 866 -28.50 28.81 0.41
N ILE A 867 -29.74 28.39 0.72
CA ILE A 867 -30.48 28.83 1.90
C ILE A 867 -29.70 28.54 3.20
N LEU A 868 -29.18 27.31 3.34
CA LEU A 868 -28.43 26.92 4.54
C LEU A 868 -27.15 27.74 4.71
N ILE A 869 -26.41 27.98 3.62
CA ILE A 869 -25.19 28.79 3.64
C ILE A 869 -25.48 30.24 3.96
N ASN A 870 -26.52 30.83 3.36
CA ASN A 870 -26.92 32.22 3.63
C ASN A 870 -27.39 32.43 5.07
N GLY A 871 -28.07 31.42 5.65
CA GLY A 871 -28.40 31.41 7.08
C GLY A 871 -27.15 31.48 7.96
N ALA A 872 -26.13 30.68 7.65
CA ALA A 872 -24.87 30.67 8.40
C ALA A 872 -24.03 31.94 8.21
N ILE A 873 -24.02 32.52 7.00
CA ILE A 873 -23.41 33.83 6.76
C ILE A 873 -24.10 34.89 7.62
N SER A 874 -25.43 34.86 7.72
CA SER A 874 -26.18 35.80 8.55
C SER A 874 -25.89 35.62 10.04
N GLN A 875 -25.80 34.37 10.51
CA GLN A 875 -25.46 34.03 11.88
C GLN A 875 -24.04 34.48 12.25
N ILE A 876 -23.05 34.20 11.40
CA ILE A 876 -21.65 34.51 11.69
C ILE A 876 -21.37 36.02 11.65
N ARG A 877 -22.11 36.79 10.84
CA ARG A 877 -22.07 38.27 10.85
C ARG A 877 -22.42 38.86 12.20
N GLN A 878 -23.35 38.24 12.92
CA GLN A 878 -23.81 38.69 14.24
C GLN A 878 -22.92 38.20 15.38
N SER A 879 -21.96 37.30 15.11
CA SER A 879 -21.08 36.75 16.14
C SER A 879 -20.03 37.76 16.61
N THR A 880 -19.91 37.96 17.93
CA THR A 880 -18.82 38.73 18.54
C THR A 880 -17.55 37.89 18.61
N ILE A 881 -16.38 38.50 18.40
CA ILE A 881 -15.10 37.92 18.84
C ILE A 881 -14.93 38.40 20.28
N GLU A 882 -15.25 37.57 21.26
CA GLU A 882 -14.89 37.87 22.65
C GLU A 882 -13.48 37.35 22.94
N PRO A 883 -12.60 38.15 23.56
CA PRO A 883 -11.34 37.64 24.09
C PRO A 883 -11.67 36.56 25.12
N SER A 884 -11.14 35.36 24.91
CA SER A 884 -11.32 34.27 25.85
C SER A 884 -10.45 34.50 27.08
N GLU A 885 -10.97 35.21 28.08
CA GLU A 885 -10.37 35.13 29.41
C GLU A 885 -10.66 33.74 29.99
N PRO A 886 -9.64 33.01 30.49
CA PRO A 886 -9.90 31.83 31.31
C PRO A 886 -10.58 32.29 32.60
N LEU A 887 -11.88 32.08 32.68
CA LEU A 887 -12.73 32.42 33.83
C LEU A 887 -12.31 31.74 35.16
N ILE A 888 -11.40 30.76 35.12
CA ILE A 888 -11.13 29.85 36.24
C ILE A 888 -9.63 29.84 36.57
N ARG A 889 -9.27 30.46 37.71
CA ARG A 889 -7.89 30.62 38.17
C ARG A 889 -7.47 29.64 39.27
N GLU A 890 -8.42 29.02 39.98
CA GLU A 890 -8.15 28.14 41.14
C GLU A 890 -8.62 26.70 40.89
N ARG A 891 -7.77 25.72 41.24
CA ARG A 891 -8.10 24.28 41.23
C ARG A 891 -8.57 23.86 42.62
N SER A 892 -9.89 23.88 42.85
CA SER A 892 -10.47 23.53 44.15
C SER A 892 -11.63 22.54 44.07
N VAL A 893 -11.69 21.60 45.01
CA VAL A 893 -12.71 20.54 45.10
C VAL A 893 -13.29 20.47 46.51
N MET A 894 -14.62 20.47 46.63
CA MET A 894 -15.32 20.17 47.87
C MET A 894 -15.65 18.67 47.92
N ILE A 895 -15.21 17.97 48.97
CA ILE A 895 -15.51 16.55 49.19
C ILE A 895 -16.55 16.45 50.30
N LEU A 896 -17.73 15.94 49.98
CA LEU A 896 -18.91 15.92 50.84
C LEU A 896 -19.21 14.50 51.34
N GLY A 897 -19.54 14.33 52.63
CA GLY A 897 -20.01 13.06 53.18
C GLY A 897 -18.99 12.26 54.00
N LYS A 898 -19.48 11.25 54.72
CA LYS A 898 -18.74 10.50 55.76
C LYS A 898 -18.14 9.17 55.30
N GLY A 899 -18.26 8.82 54.02
CA GLY A 899 -17.75 7.57 53.46
C GLY A 899 -16.24 7.39 53.53
N ARG A 900 -15.77 6.14 53.50
CA ARG A 900 -14.33 5.80 53.52
C ARG A 900 -13.59 6.34 52.30
N ALA A 901 -14.24 6.39 51.13
CA ALA A 901 -13.72 6.95 49.88
C ALA A 901 -13.30 8.42 50.02
N SER A 902 -13.90 9.17 50.96
CA SER A 902 -13.60 10.57 51.24
C SER A 902 -12.11 10.82 51.54
N LYS A 903 -11.47 9.93 52.31
CA LYS A 903 -10.03 10.03 52.63
C LYS A 903 -9.15 9.75 51.41
N ILE A 904 -9.54 8.78 50.58
CA ILE A 904 -8.81 8.38 49.38
C ILE A 904 -8.86 9.49 48.32
N CYS A 905 -10.03 10.09 48.10
CA CYS A 905 -10.15 11.24 47.20
C CYS A 905 -9.30 12.43 47.69
N LEU A 906 -9.33 12.71 49.00
CA LEU A 906 -8.54 13.77 49.61
C LEU A 906 -7.04 13.57 49.33
N GLU A 907 -6.53 12.37 49.61
CA GLU A 907 -5.12 12.03 49.40
C GLU A 907 -4.73 12.11 47.92
N ALA A 908 -5.51 11.48 47.03
CA ALA A 908 -5.21 11.46 45.59
C ALA A 908 -5.20 12.85 44.94
N LEU A 909 -6.12 13.73 45.34
CA LEU A 909 -6.21 15.10 44.84
C LEU A 909 -5.13 16.02 45.44
N ASN A 910 -4.85 15.90 46.74
CA ASN A 910 -3.78 16.69 47.38
C ASN A 910 -2.40 16.34 46.81
N ASN A 911 -2.12 15.06 46.60
CA ASN A 911 -0.89 14.60 45.93
C ASN A 911 -0.77 15.11 44.49
N SER A 912 -1.88 15.57 43.91
CA SER A 912 -1.94 16.17 42.57
C SER A 912 -1.90 17.71 42.58
N GLY A 913 -1.69 18.35 43.74
CA GLY A 913 -1.63 19.81 43.88
C GLY A 913 -2.97 20.51 43.70
N ILE A 914 -4.09 19.84 44.00
CA ILE A 914 -5.44 20.40 43.93
C ILE A 914 -5.88 20.78 45.36
N ASN A 915 -6.40 22.00 45.54
CA ASN A 915 -6.92 22.43 46.84
C ASN A 915 -8.21 21.65 47.15
N THR A 916 -8.27 21.00 48.31
CA THR A 916 -9.44 20.22 48.70
C THR A 916 -10.02 20.69 50.02
N ALA A 917 -11.35 20.74 50.11
CA ALA A 917 -12.08 21.00 51.34
C ALA A 917 -12.98 19.81 51.66
N ARG A 918 -12.64 19.06 52.71
CA ARG A 918 -13.42 17.90 53.16
C ARG A 918 -14.47 18.32 54.19
N LEU A 919 -15.74 18.02 53.90
CA LEU A 919 -16.91 18.46 54.66
C LEU A 919 -17.77 17.25 55.02
N LEU A 920 -17.71 16.85 56.29
CA LEU A 920 -18.42 15.67 56.80
C LEU A 920 -19.88 15.97 57.15
N ASP A 921 -20.20 17.20 57.51
CA ASP A 921 -21.54 17.64 57.88
C ASP A 921 -21.98 18.78 56.97
N ILE A 922 -23.11 18.60 56.29
CA ILE A 922 -23.68 19.55 55.33
C ILE A 922 -24.90 20.19 55.98
N SER A 923 -24.69 21.34 56.62
CA SER A 923 -25.72 22.06 57.38
C SER A 923 -26.38 23.22 56.61
N SER A 924 -25.86 23.58 55.43
CA SER A 924 -26.31 24.72 54.62
C SER A 924 -26.55 24.31 53.16
N SER A 925 -27.28 25.14 52.41
CA SER A 925 -27.48 24.98 50.98
C SER A 925 -26.18 25.20 50.20
N ILE A 926 -26.06 24.53 49.06
CA ILE A 926 -24.92 24.68 48.14
C ILE A 926 -25.41 25.48 46.93
N ASP A 927 -24.84 26.67 46.75
CA ASP A 927 -25.17 27.54 45.63
C ASP A 927 -24.13 27.40 44.52
N HIS A 928 -24.53 27.68 43.27
CA HIS A 928 -23.63 27.68 42.12
C HIS A 928 -23.72 29.00 41.38
N SER A 929 -22.64 29.77 41.39
CA SER A 929 -22.57 31.08 40.73
C SER A 929 -21.19 31.30 40.10
N ASN A 930 -21.16 31.94 38.93
CA ASN A 930 -19.93 32.27 38.20
C ASN A 930 -18.97 31.08 37.99
N GLY A 931 -19.52 29.87 37.83
CA GLY A 931 -18.75 28.63 37.61
C GLY A 931 -18.15 28.00 38.87
N TYR A 932 -18.51 28.47 40.07
CA TYR A 932 -18.07 27.87 41.33
C TYR A 932 -19.26 27.44 42.18
N TYR A 933 -19.06 26.37 42.93
CA TYR A 933 -19.91 25.94 44.03
C TYR A 933 -19.49 26.65 45.31
N THR A 934 -20.45 27.17 46.06
CA THR A 934 -20.22 27.87 47.32
C THR A 934 -21.10 27.32 48.43
N MET A 935 -20.52 27.12 49.61
CA MET A 935 -21.24 26.67 50.80
C MET A 935 -20.81 27.51 52.00
N ASN A 936 -21.77 28.03 52.77
CA ASN A 936 -21.49 28.80 53.97
C ASN A 936 -21.37 27.86 55.18
N ARG A 937 -20.25 27.94 55.90
CA ARG A 937 -19.98 27.15 57.11
C ARG A 937 -19.42 28.05 58.21
N ASN A 938 -20.12 28.15 59.34
CA ASN A 938 -19.69 28.88 60.53
C ASN A 938 -19.18 30.32 60.24
N GLY A 939 -19.86 31.04 59.33
CA GLY A 939 -19.47 32.40 58.93
C GLY A 939 -18.41 32.50 57.82
N HIS A 940 -17.88 31.37 57.32
CA HIS A 940 -16.92 31.31 56.21
C HIS A 940 -17.52 30.66 54.97
N THR A 941 -17.29 31.24 53.80
CA THR A 941 -17.72 30.67 52.51
C THR A 941 -16.64 29.76 51.96
N VAL A 942 -16.92 28.46 51.85
CA VAL A 942 -16.08 27.51 51.13
C VAL A 942 -16.45 27.57 49.66
N LYS A 943 -15.46 27.78 48.79
CA LYS A 943 -15.63 27.91 47.34
C LYS A 943 -14.86 26.80 46.62
N SER A 944 -15.51 26.10 45.69
CA SER A 944 -14.85 25.09 44.85
C SER A 944 -15.33 25.13 43.41
N LEU A 945 -14.48 24.64 42.51
CA LEU A 945 -14.84 24.46 41.11
C LEU A 945 -15.67 23.19 40.88
N SER A 946 -15.45 22.18 41.73
CA SER A 946 -16.10 20.86 41.63
C SER A 946 -16.48 20.32 43.01
N ILE A 947 -17.42 19.37 43.00
CA ILE A 947 -17.87 18.63 44.18
C ILE A 947 -17.65 17.13 43.96
N ILE A 948 -17.20 16.43 45.00
CA ILE A 948 -17.19 14.96 45.07
C ILE A 948 -18.08 14.55 46.24
N VAL A 949 -19.10 13.74 45.98
CA VAL A 949 -19.99 13.17 46.98
C VAL A 949 -19.48 11.79 47.37
N THR A 950 -19.16 11.61 48.65
CA THR A 950 -18.57 10.40 49.26
C THR A 950 -19.44 9.94 50.44
N PRO A 951 -20.65 9.40 50.16
CA PRO A 951 -21.56 8.97 51.21
C PRO A 951 -21.05 7.69 51.87
N ARG A 952 -21.49 7.41 53.10
CA ARG A 952 -21.22 6.13 53.78
C ARG A 952 -22.17 5.02 53.31
N ASP A 953 -23.38 5.39 52.93
CA ASP A 953 -24.51 4.54 52.56
C ASP A 953 -25.51 5.33 51.69
N GLU A 954 -26.52 4.66 51.13
CA GLU A 954 -27.56 5.30 50.31
C GLU A 954 -28.35 6.41 51.04
N PRO A 955 -28.78 6.26 52.32
CA PRO A 955 -29.48 7.32 53.03
C PRO A 955 -28.68 8.62 53.16
N GLU A 956 -27.37 8.53 53.42
CA GLU A 956 -26.51 9.71 53.41
C GLU A 956 -26.39 10.29 51.99
N ALA A 957 -26.33 9.47 50.95
CA ALA A 957 -26.31 9.94 49.57
C ALA A 957 -27.55 10.79 49.24
N ASP A 958 -28.75 10.29 49.55
CA ASP A 958 -30.01 11.00 49.35
C ASP A 958 -30.06 12.32 50.11
N GLN A 959 -29.58 12.32 51.36
CA GLN A 959 -29.49 13.53 52.16
C GLN A 959 -28.58 14.59 51.52
N ILE A 960 -27.41 14.19 51.00
CA ILE A 960 -26.48 15.10 50.35
C ILE A 960 -27.09 15.63 49.03
N MET A 961 -27.73 14.77 48.25
CA MET A 961 -28.37 15.16 46.98
C MET A 961 -29.54 16.12 47.20
N ALA A 962 -30.38 15.87 48.20
CA ALA A 962 -31.46 16.78 48.58
C ALA A 962 -30.93 18.19 48.93
N ARG A 963 -29.74 18.28 49.57
CA ARG A 963 -29.08 19.56 49.85
C ARG A 963 -28.52 20.23 48.60
N LEU A 964 -27.92 19.46 47.69
CA LEU A 964 -27.47 19.97 46.38
C LEU A 964 -28.63 20.52 45.55
N ASN A 965 -29.82 19.90 45.65
CA ASN A 965 -31.01 20.29 44.90
C ASN A 965 -31.84 21.39 45.58
N SER A 966 -31.61 21.66 46.88
CA SER A 966 -32.27 22.75 47.61
C SER A 966 -31.76 24.15 47.26
N GLY A 967 -30.67 24.27 46.48
CA GLY A 967 -30.11 25.54 46.03
C GLY A 967 -30.85 26.15 44.83
N ASN A 968 -30.53 27.40 44.49
CA ASN A 968 -31.21 28.18 43.43
C ASN A 968 -30.82 27.77 41.98
N SER A 969 -30.56 26.48 41.75
CA SER A 969 -30.14 25.93 40.46
C SER A 969 -31.26 25.07 39.87
N GLY A 970 -31.85 25.49 38.76
CA GLY A 970 -33.08 24.93 38.17
C GLY A 970 -33.04 23.50 37.61
N HIS A 971 -32.08 22.64 37.98
CA HIS A 971 -32.04 21.22 37.62
C HIS A 971 -31.55 20.35 38.78
N ASP A 972 -32.27 19.25 39.04
CA ASP A 972 -31.89 18.27 40.04
C ASP A 972 -30.61 17.52 39.64
N VAL A 973 -29.67 17.46 40.58
CA VAL A 973 -28.53 16.57 40.57
C VAL A 973 -29.04 15.17 40.87
N VAL A 974 -28.91 14.28 39.89
CA VAL A 974 -29.28 12.87 39.99
C VAL A 974 -28.02 12.04 39.79
N TYR A 975 -27.87 11.02 40.62
CA TYR A 975 -26.81 10.02 40.48
C TYR A 975 -27.42 8.67 40.09
N GLN A 976 -26.60 7.81 39.48
CA GLN A 976 -26.94 6.42 39.23
C GLN A 976 -25.90 5.54 39.91
N THR A 977 -26.35 4.51 40.64
CA THR A 977 -25.47 3.50 41.23
C THR A 977 -24.56 2.90 40.16
N GLY A 978 -23.27 2.79 40.43
CA GLY A 978 -22.22 2.38 39.48
C GLY A 978 -21.68 3.49 38.56
N GLN A 979 -22.22 4.72 38.59
CA GLN A 979 -21.69 5.86 37.82
C GLN A 979 -20.91 6.84 38.69
N MET A 980 -19.81 7.35 38.14
CA MET A 980 -18.92 8.31 38.81
C MET A 980 -19.30 9.77 38.58
N GLU A 981 -20.11 10.04 37.56
CA GLU A 981 -20.57 11.38 37.17
C GLU A 981 -22.07 11.49 37.46
N THR A 982 -22.52 12.66 37.91
CA THR A 982 -23.95 12.96 38.07
C THR A 982 -24.51 13.61 36.79
N THR A 983 -25.82 13.82 36.73
CA THR A 983 -26.46 14.62 35.67
C THR A 983 -25.91 16.05 35.56
N ARG A 984 -25.25 16.55 36.61
CA ARG A 984 -24.67 17.89 36.66
C ARG A 984 -23.15 17.86 36.48
N PRO A 985 -22.62 18.50 35.43
CA PRO A 985 -21.17 18.57 35.20
C PRO A 985 -20.41 19.19 36.38
N GLY A 986 -19.30 18.57 36.75
CA GLY A 986 -18.46 19.02 37.86
C GLY A 986 -18.89 18.52 39.23
N ILE A 987 -19.94 17.68 39.32
CA ILE A 987 -20.30 16.93 40.52
C ILE A 987 -20.10 15.43 40.25
N PHE A 988 -19.25 14.81 41.07
CA PHE A 988 -18.90 13.40 41.00
C PHE A 988 -19.43 12.64 42.21
N PHE A 989 -19.66 11.35 42.03
CA PHE A 989 -20.27 10.48 43.04
C PHE A 989 -19.41 9.24 43.26
N CYS A 990 -19.07 8.96 44.52
CA CYS A 990 -18.47 7.69 44.92
C CYS A 990 -19.57 6.75 45.36
N ASP A 991 -19.73 5.63 44.64
CA ASP A 991 -20.73 4.63 44.98
C ASP A 991 -20.36 3.92 46.30
N PRO A 992 -21.20 4.01 47.36
CA PRO A 992 -20.92 3.34 48.63
C PRO A 992 -20.95 1.80 48.53
N GLY A 993 -21.54 1.25 47.46
CA GLY A 993 -21.54 -0.19 47.16
C GLY A 993 -20.25 -0.72 46.51
N LEU A 994 -19.35 0.17 46.07
CA LEU A 994 -18.04 -0.21 45.53
C LEU A 994 -16.93 -0.15 46.59
N GLU A 995 -15.85 -0.89 46.36
CA GLU A 995 -14.67 -0.83 47.23
C GLU A 995 -14.16 0.61 47.37
N PRO A 996 -14.00 1.16 48.60
CA PRO A 996 -13.70 2.57 48.81
C PRO A 996 -12.45 3.06 48.08
N ASP A 997 -11.38 2.26 48.04
CA ASP A 997 -10.13 2.61 47.34
C ASP A 997 -10.35 2.74 45.83
N LEU A 998 -11.07 1.79 45.24
CA LEU A 998 -11.42 1.78 43.82
C LEU A 998 -12.24 3.01 43.44
N THR A 999 -13.41 3.19 44.07
CA THR A 999 -14.29 4.32 43.73
C THR A 999 -13.66 5.66 44.06
N GLY A 1000 -12.91 5.75 45.16
CA GLY A 1000 -12.26 7.00 45.59
C GLY A 1000 -11.17 7.45 44.62
N ARG A 1001 -10.30 6.52 44.17
CA ARG A 1001 -9.27 6.81 43.17
C ARG A 1001 -9.86 7.13 41.81
N ALA A 1002 -10.85 6.35 41.38
CA ALA A 1002 -11.51 6.53 40.09
C ALA A 1002 -12.17 7.91 39.99
N VAL A 1003 -12.96 8.29 41.00
CA VAL A 1003 -13.62 9.61 41.07
C VAL A 1003 -12.61 10.75 41.18
N ALA A 1004 -11.52 10.58 41.93
CA ALA A 1004 -10.45 11.59 41.99
C ALA A 1004 -9.79 11.82 40.62
N ALA A 1005 -9.51 10.75 39.86
CA ALA A 1005 -8.98 10.86 38.50
C ALA A 1005 -9.97 11.56 37.56
N ARG A 1006 -11.26 11.19 37.62
CA ARG A 1006 -12.34 11.82 36.84
C ARG A 1006 -12.47 13.31 37.13
N CYS A 1007 -12.49 13.68 38.40
CA CYS A 1007 -12.57 15.07 38.83
C CYS A 1007 -11.38 15.88 38.28
N ARG A 1008 -10.16 15.32 38.37
CA ARG A 1008 -8.96 15.93 37.81
C ARG A 1008 -9.03 16.10 36.29
N ALA A 1009 -9.42 15.05 35.56
CA ALA A 1009 -9.59 15.09 34.11
C ALA A 1009 -10.59 16.19 33.71
N TRP A 1010 -11.74 16.25 34.39
CA TRP A 1010 -12.74 17.30 34.15
C TRP A 1010 -12.19 18.70 34.39
N MET A 1011 -11.42 18.93 35.47
CA MET A 1011 -10.77 20.23 35.70
C MET A 1011 -9.78 20.59 34.59
N GLY A 1012 -9.01 19.63 34.09
CA GLY A 1012 -8.13 19.82 32.93
C GLY A 1012 -8.89 20.25 31.68
N ARG A 1013 -10.03 19.61 31.39
CA ARG A 1013 -10.93 20.01 30.28
C ARG A 1013 -11.49 21.42 30.46
N VAL A 1014 -11.97 21.76 31.65
CA VAL A 1014 -12.61 23.06 31.89
C VAL A 1014 -11.61 24.22 31.87
N GLN A 1015 -10.33 23.98 32.20
CA GLN A 1015 -9.26 24.98 32.14
C GLN A 1015 -8.64 25.14 30.74
N GLY A 1016 -8.56 24.06 29.96
CA GLY A 1016 -7.85 24.05 28.68
C GLY A 1016 -8.64 24.58 27.47
N TYR A 1017 -9.97 24.61 27.55
CA TYR A 1017 -10.84 25.02 26.44
C TYR A 1017 -11.60 26.29 26.80
N PRO A 1018 -11.34 27.44 26.13
CA PRO A 1018 -12.27 28.55 26.22
C PRO A 1018 -13.60 28.11 25.62
N LYS A 1019 -14.63 27.98 26.45
CA LYS A 1019 -16.00 27.76 25.95
C LYS A 1019 -16.37 28.96 25.10
N LYS A 1020 -16.46 28.79 23.78
CA LYS A 1020 -17.36 29.63 23.00
C LYS A 1020 -18.75 29.42 23.57
N VAL A 1021 -19.32 30.48 24.13
CA VAL A 1021 -20.71 30.48 24.57
C VAL A 1021 -21.56 30.17 23.34
N SER A 1022 -22.07 28.94 23.24
CA SER A 1022 -22.82 28.45 22.07
C SER A 1022 -24.19 29.14 21.91
N GLY A 1023 -24.60 29.93 22.90
CA GLY A 1023 -25.69 30.88 22.80
C GLY A 1023 -25.71 31.79 24.03
N LYS A 1024 -25.79 33.11 23.82
CA LYS A 1024 -26.17 34.04 24.88
C LYS A 1024 -27.69 34.12 24.91
N VAL A 1025 -28.29 33.66 26.00
CA VAL A 1025 -29.69 33.99 26.29
C VAL A 1025 -29.70 35.43 26.77
N ASP A 1026 -30.39 36.31 26.04
CA ASP A 1026 -30.59 37.68 26.51
C ASP A 1026 -31.54 37.64 27.72
N PRO A 1027 -31.07 37.97 28.94
CA PRO A 1027 -31.88 37.87 30.15
C PRO A 1027 -33.05 38.85 30.13
N ARG A 1028 -33.01 39.93 29.32
CA ARG A 1028 -34.11 40.88 29.17
C ARG A 1028 -35.21 40.37 28.24
N ARG A 1029 -34.91 39.37 27.41
CA ARG A 1029 -35.86 38.74 26.46
C ARG A 1029 -36.29 37.34 26.87
N CYS A 1030 -35.51 36.68 27.73
CA CYS A 1030 -35.87 35.39 28.30
C CYS A 1030 -37.15 35.53 29.13
N ARG A 1031 -38.19 34.78 28.75
CA ARG A 1031 -39.47 34.76 29.48
C ARG A 1031 -39.53 33.69 30.56
N MET A 1032 -38.44 32.96 30.78
CA MET A 1032 -38.44 31.72 31.58
C MET A 1032 -39.60 30.78 31.21
N CYS A 1033 -39.89 30.63 29.92
CA CYS A 1033 -40.98 29.75 29.47
C CYS A 1033 -40.56 28.28 29.35
N TYR A 1034 -39.29 27.97 29.63
CA TYR A 1034 -38.68 26.64 29.58
C TYR A 1034 -38.74 25.91 28.22
N THR A 1035 -39.36 26.49 27.20
CA THR A 1035 -39.59 25.86 25.89
C THR A 1035 -38.29 25.55 25.15
N CYS A 1036 -37.32 26.47 25.17
CA CYS A 1036 -36.01 26.23 24.56
C CYS A 1036 -35.23 25.10 25.24
N MET A 1037 -35.47 24.86 26.53
CA MET A 1037 -34.84 23.77 27.29
C MET A 1037 -35.58 22.45 27.12
N GLY A 1038 -36.91 22.46 26.92
CA GLY A 1038 -37.65 21.23 26.60
C GLY A 1038 -37.46 20.77 25.14
N ILE A 1039 -37.04 21.67 24.26
CA ILE A 1039 -36.70 21.37 22.85
C ILE A 1039 -35.24 20.89 22.70
N CYS A 1040 -34.34 21.37 23.55
CA CYS A 1040 -32.94 20.95 23.60
C CYS A 1040 -32.82 19.58 24.25
#